data_AF-A0A137Q8B5-F1
#
_entry.id   AF-A0A137Q8B5-F1
#
_cell.length_a   1.000
_cell.length_b   1.000
_cell.length_c   1.000
_cell.angle_alpha   90.00
_cell.angle_beta   90.00
_cell.angle_gamma   90.00
#
_symmetry.space_group_name_H-M   'P 1'
#
loop_
_entity.id
_entity.type
_entity.pdbx_description
1 polymer ?
#
loop_
_entity_poly.entity_id
_entity_poly.type
_entity_poly.pdbx_seq_one_letter_code
_entity_poly.pdbx_strand_id
1 'polypeptide(L)'
;MITVGLIAIALISSSENLVLIAMRELLAYTIRGAELDSSERDPPPHCHPGTRVSILEDAKRFFQDPELLNKVLWLCGPAGVGKSAIVQTIAESLNESTSEADPRFGTAIFFSRPNRRDNPKHVFTTIAYQLSVRYSFYRQYIAAGLANDPLFLDKSMSEQFKRLIVQPFANQRLYRGPKPLVILLDGLDECDGDREQMSIVLLVCRFVLQHPDVPLLWVIASRPEPHIRDTFHRPDVSTAVTKVDVLIDSDEACSDVEKYLRKAFEEIKQNYPECFSETVQWPTETQILVICAAALGLFAFAATVVRFIEDAEHGDPISQLEEVLTVIKRTHEQGDKSSGNPLATLDALYIRVLSSVPEDLYPITAHILGGVGRRGQLPFPLLANFLGLAQNKAYSASRKLHSLLSIPSPNDAEHDDVFVYHASFVDFLYDSGRSGQYCLSGFWSTIIRDEYTCAVLVLTQMTACESEFDLDAIDLSWPVKNAREIRRRLVLEAYTVIGRFLPETMRQPPPSPLPTLIKILKKLDVVKVLLLGDNDFLFFHDFLRHVQKFARYCNSLETGLTSLVPMGKLDRSSVNMEAPAYAYCLEKCRYDDSNSSGHIRGATVKIRGLTMLKKLAGTSVDPSTGMEGYGEYVSVDNGTLNEEKMRPLLTDLDYLRAREPSKEVIIWGNGKKRVIMLGQKFRDDTESGPKKQKLLYLIPYPETS
;
A
#
# COMPACT_ATOMS: atom_id res chain seq x y z
N MET A 1 30.09 -30.11 -35.46
CA MET A 1 29.32 -29.89 -34.22
C MET A 1 30.10 -29.11 -33.15
N ILE A 2 31.41 -29.31 -32.98
CA ILE A 2 32.22 -28.57 -31.99
C ILE A 2 32.34 -27.07 -32.32
N THR A 3 32.41 -26.69 -33.60
CA THR A 3 32.51 -25.28 -34.04
C THR A 3 31.22 -24.48 -33.84
N VAL A 4 30.04 -25.12 -33.91
CA VAL A 4 28.74 -24.47 -33.67
C VAL A 4 28.49 -24.29 -32.17
N GLY A 5 28.97 -25.23 -31.34
CA GLY A 5 28.98 -25.08 -29.88
C GLY A 5 29.92 -23.98 -29.39
N LEU A 6 31.08 -23.80 -30.02
CA LEU A 6 32.01 -22.70 -29.70
C LEU A 6 31.47 -21.33 -30.15
N ILE A 7 30.74 -21.25 -31.27
CA ILE A 7 30.07 -20.01 -31.70
C ILE A 7 28.87 -19.68 -30.80
N ALA A 8 28.11 -20.68 -30.33
CA ALA A 8 27.04 -20.48 -29.34
C ALA A 8 27.59 -20.02 -27.97
N ILE A 9 28.73 -20.56 -27.52
CA ILE A 9 29.41 -20.10 -26.30
C ILE A 9 30.06 -18.71 -26.50
N ALA A 10 30.56 -18.40 -27.70
CA ALA A 10 31.06 -17.07 -28.06
C ALA A 10 29.94 -16.02 -28.13
N LEU A 11 28.73 -16.41 -28.55
CA LEU A 11 27.53 -15.54 -28.55
C LEU A 11 26.95 -15.33 -27.15
N ILE A 12 27.15 -16.27 -26.22
CA ILE A 12 26.80 -16.12 -24.78
C ILE A 12 27.83 -15.24 -24.03
N SER A 13 29.00 -14.95 -24.61
CA SER A 13 30.11 -14.23 -23.97
C SER A 13 30.44 -12.85 -24.56
N SER A 14 29.50 -12.20 -25.26
CA SER A 14 29.66 -10.78 -25.59
C SER A 14 29.34 -9.91 -24.37
N SER A 15 30.19 -8.92 -24.08
CA SER A 15 29.96 -7.92 -23.02
C SER A 15 28.62 -7.19 -23.17
N GLU A 16 28.13 -7.05 -24.41
CA GLU A 16 26.84 -6.44 -24.73
C GLU A 16 25.64 -7.25 -24.22
N ASN A 17 25.70 -8.59 -24.29
CA ASN A 17 24.62 -9.45 -23.77
C ASN A 17 24.54 -9.39 -22.24
N LEU A 18 25.69 -9.32 -21.56
CA LEU A 18 25.73 -9.17 -20.10
C LEU A 18 25.13 -7.83 -19.67
N VAL A 19 25.47 -6.74 -20.37
CA VAL A 19 24.90 -5.40 -20.12
C VAL A 19 23.39 -5.41 -20.32
N LEU A 20 22.88 -6.05 -21.37
CA LEU A 20 21.45 -6.12 -21.62
C LEU A 20 20.70 -6.88 -20.52
N ILE A 21 21.23 -8.02 -20.07
CA ILE A 21 20.65 -8.81 -18.98
C ILE A 21 20.65 -8.00 -17.68
N ALA A 22 21.79 -7.40 -17.32
CA ALA A 22 21.94 -6.57 -16.14
C ALA A 22 20.96 -5.39 -16.12
N MET A 23 20.76 -4.71 -17.27
CA MET A 23 19.81 -3.61 -17.37
C MET A 23 18.36 -4.07 -17.22
N ARG A 24 18.00 -5.25 -17.73
CA ARG A 24 16.66 -5.84 -17.53
C ARG A 24 16.41 -6.24 -16.08
N GLU A 25 17.41 -6.81 -15.43
CA GLU A 25 17.32 -7.15 -14.00
C GLU A 25 17.17 -5.89 -13.16
N LEU A 26 18.04 -4.89 -13.36
CA LEU A 26 17.97 -3.62 -12.64
C LEU A 26 16.61 -2.92 -12.79
N LEU A 27 16.04 -2.97 -14.00
CA LEU A 27 14.74 -2.40 -14.32
C LEU A 27 13.57 -3.02 -13.52
N ALA A 28 13.71 -4.26 -13.06
CA ALA A 28 12.70 -4.90 -12.21
C ALA A 28 12.70 -4.36 -10.77
N TYR A 29 13.75 -3.61 -10.39
CA TYR A 29 13.94 -3.02 -9.06
C TYR A 29 13.86 -1.50 -9.10
N THR A 30 13.10 -0.91 -10.02
CA THR A 30 12.91 0.56 -10.10
C THR A 30 11.51 0.97 -9.66
N ILE A 31 11.38 2.23 -9.25
CA ILE A 31 10.09 2.89 -9.05
C ILE A 31 9.63 3.38 -10.43
N ARG A 32 8.89 2.52 -11.15
CA ARG A 32 8.30 2.87 -12.45
C ARG A 32 7.37 4.07 -12.30
N GLY A 33 7.33 4.92 -13.32
CA GLY A 33 6.48 6.11 -13.30
C GLY A 33 7.12 7.32 -12.62
N ALA A 34 8.21 7.12 -11.88
CA ALA A 34 8.86 8.18 -11.12
C ALA A 34 9.96 8.89 -11.92
N GLU A 35 10.26 8.43 -13.13
CA GLU A 35 11.26 9.01 -14.01
C GLU A 35 10.82 10.39 -14.56
N LEU A 36 11.80 11.16 -15.05
CA LEU A 36 11.58 12.52 -15.58
C LEU A 36 10.56 12.54 -16.72
N ASP A 37 10.67 11.58 -17.64
CA ASP A 37 10.02 11.47 -18.94
C ASP A 37 9.01 10.29 -19.00
N SER A 38 8.46 9.90 -17.85
CA SER A 38 7.45 8.84 -17.80
C SER A 38 6.11 9.30 -18.39
N SER A 39 5.48 8.45 -19.21
CA SER A 39 4.14 8.67 -19.75
C SER A 39 3.06 8.77 -18.67
N GLU A 40 3.27 8.14 -17.51
CA GLU A 40 2.35 8.22 -16.36
C GLU A 40 2.32 9.61 -15.71
N ARG A 41 3.26 10.47 -16.11
CA ARG A 41 3.34 11.84 -15.67
C ARG A 41 3.00 12.81 -16.79
N ASP A 42 2.56 12.37 -17.97
CA ASP A 42 2.31 13.27 -19.10
C ASP A 42 0.90 13.90 -19.06
N PRO A 43 0.76 15.25 -19.16
CA PRO A 43 1.84 16.24 -19.11
C PRO A 43 2.37 16.43 -17.67
N PRO A 44 3.69 16.59 -17.47
CA PRO A 44 4.26 16.70 -16.13
C PRO A 44 3.95 18.06 -15.49
N PRO A 45 3.92 18.14 -14.15
CA PRO A 45 3.80 19.44 -13.49
C PRO A 45 5.00 20.30 -13.86
N HIS A 46 4.78 21.47 -14.42
CA HIS A 46 5.84 22.38 -14.84
C HIS A 46 5.54 23.81 -14.36
N CYS A 47 6.58 24.59 -14.04
CA CYS A 47 6.39 25.99 -13.69
C CYS A 47 5.79 26.77 -14.86
N HIS A 48 4.70 27.49 -14.63
CA HIS A 48 4.15 28.39 -15.65
C HIS A 48 5.21 29.45 -16.04
N PRO A 49 5.36 29.83 -17.32
CA PRO A 49 6.30 30.85 -17.73
C PRO A 49 6.22 32.13 -16.89
N GLY A 50 7.38 32.61 -16.43
CA GLY A 50 7.48 33.81 -15.59
C GLY A 50 7.04 33.64 -14.13
N THR A 51 6.87 32.40 -13.65
CA THR A 51 6.60 32.07 -12.24
C THR A 51 7.80 31.36 -11.59
N ARG A 52 7.88 31.42 -10.26
CA ARG A 52 8.93 30.83 -9.41
C ARG A 52 10.36 31.20 -9.84
N VAL A 53 10.50 32.37 -10.46
CA VAL A 53 11.74 32.81 -11.09
C VAL A 53 12.86 32.93 -10.06
N SER A 54 12.58 33.49 -8.88
CA SER A 54 13.59 33.64 -7.83
C SER A 54 14.19 32.29 -7.40
N ILE A 55 13.33 31.30 -7.15
CA ILE A 55 13.72 29.96 -6.71
C ILE A 55 14.51 29.24 -7.80
N LEU A 56 14.09 29.36 -9.06
CA LEU A 56 14.80 28.77 -10.20
C LEU A 56 16.19 29.40 -10.39
N GLU A 57 16.30 30.72 -10.20
CA GLU A 57 17.60 31.42 -10.24
C GLU A 57 18.51 31.01 -9.08
N ASP A 58 17.99 30.88 -7.87
CA ASP A 58 18.76 30.46 -6.70
C ASP A 58 19.26 29.02 -6.85
N ALA A 59 18.42 28.12 -7.36
CA ALA A 59 18.85 26.76 -7.71
C ALA A 59 19.97 26.79 -8.78
N LYS A 60 19.83 27.63 -9.82
CA LYS A 60 20.85 27.79 -10.84
C LYS A 60 22.18 28.30 -10.27
N ARG A 61 22.14 29.29 -9.37
CA ARG A 61 23.34 29.79 -8.66
C ARG A 61 23.98 28.67 -7.83
N PHE A 62 23.17 27.91 -7.09
CA PHE A 62 23.63 26.76 -6.31
C PHE A 62 24.37 25.73 -7.18
N PHE A 63 23.89 25.41 -8.38
CA PHE A 63 24.57 24.45 -9.28
C PHE A 63 25.84 24.98 -9.94
N GLN A 64 26.09 26.30 -9.88
CA GLN A 64 27.20 26.97 -10.55
C GLN A 64 28.31 27.39 -9.60
N ASP A 65 28.07 27.33 -8.28
CA ASP A 65 29.03 27.76 -7.27
C ASP A 65 30.21 26.75 -7.17
N PRO A 66 31.44 27.17 -7.55
CA PRO A 66 32.61 26.30 -7.49
C PRO A 66 33.18 26.13 -6.07
N GLU A 67 32.81 26.99 -5.13
CA GLU A 67 33.29 26.99 -3.74
C GLU A 67 32.26 26.38 -2.77
N LEU A 68 31.20 25.79 -3.31
CA LEU A 68 30.06 25.33 -2.54
C LEU A 68 30.44 24.23 -1.53
N LEU A 69 30.36 24.59 -0.25
CA LEU A 69 30.58 23.65 0.87
C LEU A 69 29.36 22.75 1.11
N ASN A 70 28.15 23.25 0.83
CA ASN A 70 26.87 22.58 1.06
C ASN A 70 26.36 21.94 -0.24
N LYS A 71 26.37 20.61 -0.35
CA LYS A 71 26.03 19.91 -1.60
C LYS A 71 24.60 19.37 -1.70
N VAL A 72 23.75 19.72 -0.73
CA VAL A 72 22.32 19.37 -0.72
C VAL A 72 21.49 20.64 -0.72
N LEU A 73 20.66 20.84 -1.74
CA LEU A 73 19.62 21.87 -1.76
C LEU A 73 18.30 21.25 -1.30
N TRP A 74 17.75 21.72 -0.18
CA TRP A 74 16.47 21.26 0.34
C TRP A 74 15.37 22.29 0.03
N LEU A 75 14.49 21.95 -0.91
CA LEU A 75 13.27 22.71 -1.24
C LEU A 75 12.16 22.31 -0.25
N CYS A 76 11.90 23.17 0.71
CA CYS A 76 11.00 22.93 1.83
C CYS A 76 9.71 23.73 1.68
N GLY A 77 8.55 23.10 1.70
CA GLY A 77 7.28 23.84 1.65
C GLY A 77 6.05 22.94 1.80
N PRO A 78 4.87 23.51 2.13
CA PRO A 78 3.66 22.72 2.34
C PRO A 78 3.15 22.05 1.05
N ALA A 79 2.12 21.22 1.17
CA ALA A 79 1.48 20.60 0.00
C ALA A 79 0.89 21.68 -0.93
N GLY A 80 0.99 21.49 -2.25
CA GLY A 80 0.25 22.32 -3.21
C GLY A 80 0.89 23.63 -3.61
N VAL A 81 2.05 23.99 -3.06
CA VAL A 81 2.77 25.23 -3.44
C VAL A 81 3.55 25.12 -4.75
N GLY A 82 3.60 23.94 -5.38
CA GLY A 82 4.27 23.75 -6.68
C GLY A 82 5.73 23.28 -6.61
N LYS A 83 6.17 22.64 -5.52
CA LYS A 83 7.53 22.07 -5.42
C LYS A 83 7.86 21.11 -6.56
N SER A 84 6.95 20.18 -6.88
CA SER A 84 7.13 19.23 -7.99
C SER A 84 7.30 19.91 -9.34
N ALA A 85 6.58 21.02 -9.57
CA ALA A 85 6.72 21.83 -10.77
C ALA A 85 8.10 22.50 -10.85
N ILE A 86 8.59 23.04 -9.72
CA ILE A 86 9.95 23.61 -9.64
C ILE A 86 11.00 22.54 -9.92
N VAL A 87 10.90 21.36 -9.29
CA VAL A 87 11.86 20.26 -9.49
C VAL A 87 11.82 19.74 -10.92
N GLN A 88 10.63 19.60 -11.52
CA GLN A 88 10.49 19.21 -12.93
C GLN A 88 11.16 20.22 -13.85
N THR A 89 10.88 21.52 -13.71
CA THR A 89 11.49 22.58 -14.53
C THR A 89 13.01 22.60 -14.39
N ILE A 90 13.55 22.41 -13.18
CA ILE A 90 15.00 22.27 -12.97
C ILE A 90 15.54 21.04 -13.70
N ALA A 91 14.89 19.90 -13.54
CA ALA A 91 15.33 18.63 -14.14
C ALA A 91 15.30 18.68 -15.67
N GLU A 92 14.26 19.24 -16.28
CA GLU A 92 14.15 19.46 -17.72
C GLU A 92 15.24 20.41 -18.22
N SER A 93 15.44 21.55 -17.56
CA SER A 93 16.49 22.51 -17.96
C SER A 93 17.90 21.90 -17.88
N LEU A 94 18.18 21.11 -16.83
CA LEU A 94 19.45 20.38 -16.70
C LEU A 94 19.57 19.30 -17.78
N ASN A 95 18.48 18.61 -18.10
CA ASN A 95 18.46 17.58 -19.11
C ASN A 95 18.68 18.15 -20.53
N GLU A 96 18.03 19.25 -20.88
CA GLU A 96 18.20 19.93 -22.16
C GLU A 96 19.61 20.48 -22.36
N SER A 97 20.23 20.96 -21.28
CA SER A 97 21.59 21.50 -21.32
C SER A 97 22.70 20.45 -21.13
N THR A 98 22.35 19.19 -20.83
CA THR A 98 23.33 18.11 -20.64
C THR A 98 23.85 17.62 -21.98
N SER A 99 25.15 17.34 -22.07
CA SER A 99 25.76 16.67 -23.22
C SER A 99 26.82 15.67 -22.77
N GLU A 100 27.33 14.84 -23.68
CA GLU A 100 28.43 13.93 -23.36
C GLU A 100 29.71 14.69 -22.95
N ALA A 101 29.94 15.88 -23.52
CA ALA A 101 31.10 16.72 -23.22
C ALA A 101 30.93 17.57 -21.94
N ASP A 102 29.69 17.91 -21.58
CA ASP A 102 29.35 18.67 -20.37
C ASP A 102 28.14 18.05 -19.67
N PRO A 103 28.31 16.90 -18.99
CA PRO A 103 27.20 16.23 -18.34
C PRO A 103 26.82 16.93 -17.03
N ARG A 104 25.52 17.20 -16.87
CA ARG A 104 24.95 18.00 -15.77
C ARG A 104 23.81 17.28 -15.07
N PHE A 105 22.96 16.61 -15.84
CA PHE A 105 21.82 15.90 -15.31
C PHE A 105 22.22 14.48 -14.91
N GLY A 106 22.09 14.16 -13.62
CA GLY A 106 22.27 12.80 -13.12
C GLY A 106 21.00 11.98 -13.35
N THR A 107 19.96 12.31 -12.57
CA THR A 107 18.67 11.62 -12.57
C THR A 107 17.64 12.43 -11.78
N ALA A 108 16.36 12.17 -11.99
CA ALA A 108 15.28 12.68 -11.16
C ALA A 108 14.32 11.55 -10.77
N ILE A 109 13.85 11.58 -9.52
CA ILE A 109 12.80 10.70 -9.00
C ILE A 109 11.69 11.57 -8.45
N PHE A 110 10.47 11.34 -8.94
CA PHE A 110 9.26 12.03 -8.51
C PHE A 110 8.39 11.06 -7.71
N PHE A 111 8.50 11.14 -6.39
CA PHE A 111 7.68 10.32 -5.52
C PHE A 111 6.22 10.73 -5.58
N SER A 112 5.33 9.75 -5.44
CA SER A 112 3.91 10.01 -5.29
C SER A 112 3.22 8.88 -4.56
N ARG A 113 2.87 9.13 -3.30
CA ARG A 113 2.13 8.19 -2.45
C ARG A 113 0.77 7.83 -3.04
N PRO A 114 -0.08 8.79 -3.48
CA PRO A 114 -1.39 8.44 -4.04
C PRO A 114 -1.29 7.64 -5.33
N ASN A 115 -0.16 7.75 -6.04
CA ASN A 115 0.08 7.08 -7.31
C ASN A 115 1.11 5.94 -7.21
N ARG A 116 1.40 5.40 -6.01
CA ARG A 116 2.30 4.23 -5.78
C ARG A 116 3.75 4.37 -6.27
N ARG A 117 4.21 5.59 -6.43
CA ARG A 117 5.61 5.91 -6.71
C ARG A 117 6.33 6.21 -5.40
N ASP A 118 6.22 5.32 -4.42
CA ASP A 118 6.61 5.59 -3.02
C ASP A 118 7.57 4.57 -2.41
N ASN A 119 7.92 3.48 -3.11
CA ASN A 119 8.67 2.38 -2.51
C ASN A 119 10.14 2.74 -2.15
N PRO A 120 10.51 2.81 -0.86
CA PRO A 120 11.85 3.20 -0.42
C PRO A 120 12.95 2.21 -0.81
N LYS A 121 12.63 0.92 -1.03
CA LYS A 121 13.62 -0.12 -1.36
C LYS A 121 14.23 0.04 -2.74
N HIS A 122 13.59 0.83 -3.60
CA HIS A 122 13.97 0.99 -5.00
C HIS A 122 14.54 2.38 -5.32
N VAL A 123 14.73 3.26 -4.34
CA VAL A 123 15.23 4.62 -4.57
C VAL A 123 16.61 4.60 -5.23
N PHE A 124 17.57 3.90 -4.63
CA PHE A 124 18.95 3.89 -5.13
C PHE A 124 19.14 3.03 -6.37
N THR A 125 18.37 1.95 -6.53
CA THR A 125 18.34 1.16 -7.76
C THR A 125 17.69 1.92 -8.93
N THR A 126 16.70 2.77 -8.67
CA THR A 126 16.13 3.69 -9.68
C THR A 126 17.15 4.73 -10.12
N ILE A 127 17.87 5.36 -9.17
CA ILE A 127 18.99 6.26 -9.48
C ILE A 127 20.02 5.54 -10.35
N ALA A 128 20.42 4.33 -9.95
CA ALA A 128 21.39 3.54 -10.70
C ALA A 128 20.92 3.18 -12.11
N TYR A 129 19.63 2.85 -12.28
CA TYR A 129 19.05 2.55 -13.58
C TYR A 129 19.12 3.77 -14.50
N GLN A 130 18.62 4.92 -14.05
CA GLN A 130 18.62 6.14 -14.85
C GLN A 130 20.04 6.61 -15.20
N LEU A 131 20.98 6.54 -14.24
CA LEU A 131 22.39 6.81 -14.50
C LEU A 131 22.99 5.84 -15.52
N SER A 132 22.64 4.55 -15.46
CA SER A 132 23.12 3.54 -16.42
C SER A 132 22.54 3.77 -17.82
N VAL A 133 21.29 4.21 -17.93
CA VAL A 133 20.69 4.58 -19.22
C VAL A 133 21.46 5.74 -19.85
N ARG A 134 21.88 6.74 -19.07
CA ARG A 134 22.60 7.92 -19.58
C ARG A 134 24.09 7.71 -19.80
N TYR A 135 24.77 7.04 -18.89
CA TYR A 135 26.22 7.04 -18.83
C TYR A 135 26.80 5.64 -18.99
N SER A 136 27.47 5.42 -20.12
CA SER A 136 28.05 4.11 -20.48
C SER A 136 29.05 3.58 -19.44
N PHE A 137 29.89 4.46 -18.87
CA PHE A 137 30.84 4.10 -17.82
C PHE A 137 30.14 3.53 -16.58
N TYR A 138 28.99 4.11 -16.20
CA TYR A 138 28.23 3.67 -15.03
C TYR A 138 27.47 2.39 -15.33
N ARG A 139 26.91 2.27 -16.55
CA ARG A 139 26.26 1.05 -17.04
C ARG A 139 27.20 -0.17 -16.96
N GLN A 140 28.45 0.00 -17.39
CA GLN A 140 29.45 -1.06 -17.33
C GLN A 140 29.78 -1.47 -15.88
N TYR A 141 29.88 -0.49 -14.97
CA TYR A 141 30.06 -0.77 -13.54
C TYR A 141 28.93 -1.62 -12.97
N ILE A 142 27.67 -1.26 -13.28
CA ILE A 142 26.51 -2.02 -12.79
C ILE A 142 26.45 -3.43 -13.39
N ALA A 143 26.71 -3.57 -14.70
CA ALA A 143 26.74 -4.88 -15.35
C ALA A 143 27.80 -5.81 -14.73
N ALA A 144 29.00 -5.29 -14.46
CA ALA A 144 30.03 -6.04 -13.76
C ALA A 144 29.65 -6.37 -12.30
N GLY A 145 28.98 -5.45 -11.60
CA GLY A 145 28.49 -5.67 -10.24
C GLY A 145 27.48 -6.81 -10.15
N LEU A 146 26.47 -6.80 -11.03
CA LEU A 146 25.43 -7.83 -11.09
C LEU A 146 25.96 -9.20 -11.50
N ALA A 147 26.93 -9.24 -12.43
CA ALA A 147 27.58 -10.49 -12.82
C ALA A 147 28.30 -11.17 -11.65
N ASN A 148 28.80 -10.40 -10.68
CA ASN A 148 29.57 -10.91 -9.54
C ASN A 148 28.69 -11.26 -8.33
N ASP A 149 27.63 -10.50 -8.06
CA ASP A 149 26.70 -10.75 -6.94
C ASP A 149 25.25 -10.54 -7.44
N PRO A 150 24.54 -11.59 -7.86
CA PRO A 150 23.15 -11.47 -8.33
C PRO A 150 22.19 -10.90 -7.27
N LEU A 151 22.52 -10.99 -5.98
CA LEU A 151 21.72 -10.41 -4.87
C LEU A 151 22.05 -8.92 -4.62
N PHE A 152 22.78 -8.28 -5.53
CA PHE A 152 23.23 -6.89 -5.44
C PHE A 152 22.07 -5.88 -5.25
N LEU A 153 20.89 -6.18 -5.80
CA LEU A 153 19.71 -5.31 -5.77
C LEU A 153 18.82 -5.53 -4.54
N ASP A 154 18.87 -6.72 -3.92
CA ASP A 154 18.06 -7.09 -2.74
C ASP A 154 18.70 -6.72 -1.40
N LYS A 155 19.83 -6.01 -1.43
CA LYS A 155 20.52 -5.59 -0.20
C LYS A 155 19.73 -4.49 0.54
N SER A 156 20.13 -4.24 1.78
CA SER A 156 19.59 -3.12 2.56
C SER A 156 19.86 -1.78 1.87
N MET A 157 19.01 -0.79 2.13
CA MET A 157 19.12 0.57 1.58
C MET A 157 20.54 1.17 1.75
N SER A 158 21.16 0.99 2.93
CA SER A 158 22.52 1.48 3.18
C SER A 158 23.57 0.78 2.32
N GLU A 159 23.43 -0.53 2.07
CA GLU A 159 24.37 -1.27 1.23
C GLU A 159 24.14 -0.96 -0.25
N GLN A 160 22.88 -0.80 -0.68
CA GLN A 160 22.55 -0.28 -2.01
C GLN A 160 23.19 1.10 -2.20
N PHE A 161 22.99 2.05 -1.29
CA PHE A 161 23.62 3.38 -1.39
C PHE A 161 25.13 3.31 -1.47
N LYS A 162 25.76 2.47 -0.64
CA LYS A 162 27.21 2.25 -0.67
C LYS A 162 27.68 1.73 -2.03
N ARG A 163 27.02 0.72 -2.59
CA ARG A 163 27.44 0.11 -3.87
C ARG A 163 27.05 0.94 -5.08
N LEU A 164 25.92 1.61 -5.07
CA LEU A 164 25.38 2.33 -6.22
C LEU A 164 25.85 3.77 -6.28
N ILE A 165 26.21 4.38 -5.15
CA ILE A 165 26.63 5.79 -5.08
C ILE A 165 28.08 5.88 -4.56
N VAL A 166 28.35 5.40 -3.35
CA VAL A 166 29.64 5.65 -2.70
C VAL A 166 30.80 5.01 -3.46
N GLN A 167 30.71 3.72 -3.78
CA GLN A 167 31.75 2.99 -4.48
C GLN A 167 32.07 3.57 -5.88
N PRO A 168 31.11 3.77 -6.79
CA PRO A 168 31.41 4.27 -8.13
C PRO A 168 31.91 5.71 -8.13
N PHE A 169 31.34 6.59 -7.29
CA PHE A 169 31.68 8.01 -7.34
C PHE A 169 32.83 8.41 -6.40
N ALA A 170 32.87 7.94 -5.15
CA ALA A 170 33.91 8.30 -4.20
C ALA A 170 35.17 7.41 -4.33
N ASN A 171 34.99 6.09 -4.41
CA ASN A 171 36.11 5.15 -4.36
C ASN A 171 36.76 4.92 -5.73
N GLN A 172 35.94 4.66 -6.75
CA GLN A 172 36.42 4.40 -8.11
C GLN A 172 36.54 5.67 -8.96
N ARG A 173 35.84 6.75 -8.56
CA ARG A 173 35.83 8.04 -9.26
C ARG A 173 35.51 7.87 -10.75
N LEU A 174 34.46 7.10 -11.05
CA LEU A 174 34.02 6.81 -12.42
C LEU A 174 33.64 8.08 -13.19
N TYR A 175 33.16 9.10 -12.48
CA TYR A 175 32.86 10.41 -13.04
C TYR A 175 33.83 11.47 -12.48
N ARG A 176 34.51 12.19 -13.39
CA ARG A 176 35.42 13.30 -13.10
C ARG A 176 35.20 14.48 -14.04
N GLY A 177 33.96 14.64 -14.51
CA GLY A 177 33.64 15.73 -15.41
C GLY A 177 33.80 17.10 -14.74
N PRO A 178 33.88 18.17 -15.55
CA PRO A 178 34.21 19.52 -15.07
C PRO A 178 33.11 20.13 -14.20
N LYS A 179 31.88 19.62 -14.29
CA LYS A 179 30.72 20.11 -13.53
C LYS A 179 30.04 18.96 -12.77
N PRO A 180 29.37 19.23 -11.65
CA PRO A 180 28.71 18.17 -10.91
C PRO A 180 27.47 17.63 -11.63
N LEU A 181 27.20 16.33 -11.45
CA LEU A 181 25.90 15.75 -11.79
C LEU A 181 24.89 16.08 -10.70
N VAL A 182 23.70 16.51 -11.09
CA VAL A 182 22.60 16.82 -10.16
C VAL A 182 21.64 15.64 -10.07
N ILE A 183 21.35 15.20 -8.85
CA ILE A 183 20.38 14.15 -8.52
C ILE A 183 19.19 14.80 -7.82
N LEU A 184 17.98 14.62 -8.36
CA LEU A 184 16.77 15.26 -7.86
C LEU A 184 15.82 14.23 -7.25
N LEU A 185 15.35 14.49 -6.03
CA LEU A 185 14.37 13.69 -5.31
C LEU A 185 13.18 14.60 -4.95
N ASP A 186 12.09 14.53 -5.71
CA ASP A 186 10.87 15.28 -5.45
C ASP A 186 9.87 14.48 -4.61
N GLY A 187 9.28 15.10 -3.59
CA GLY A 187 8.27 14.49 -2.75
C GLY A 187 8.81 13.47 -1.76
N LEU A 188 9.95 13.71 -1.11
CA LEU A 188 10.52 12.75 -0.15
C LEU A 188 9.52 12.35 0.96
N ASP A 189 8.66 13.28 1.39
CA ASP A 189 7.58 13.00 2.35
C ASP A 189 6.53 12.01 1.82
N GLU A 190 6.46 11.82 0.50
CA GLU A 190 5.57 10.87 -0.15
C GLU A 190 6.18 9.46 -0.29
N CYS A 191 7.49 9.29 -0.04
CA CYS A 191 8.12 7.97 0.02
C CYS A 191 7.62 7.18 1.25
N ASP A 192 7.36 5.89 1.15
CA ASP A 192 6.80 5.10 2.25
C ASP A 192 7.80 4.94 3.41
N GLY A 193 7.33 5.14 4.64
CA GLY A 193 8.08 4.93 5.88
C GLY A 193 8.94 6.12 6.37
N ASP A 194 8.60 6.67 7.54
CA ASP A 194 9.33 7.78 8.16
C ASP A 194 10.82 7.46 8.38
N ARG A 195 11.14 6.23 8.81
CA ARG A 195 12.53 5.81 9.06
C ARG A 195 13.33 5.73 7.78
N GLU A 196 12.71 5.28 6.70
CA GLU A 196 13.30 5.16 5.37
C GLU A 196 13.58 6.55 4.80
N GLN A 197 12.63 7.49 4.91
CA GLN A 197 12.84 8.91 4.55
C GLN A 197 14.02 9.53 5.32
N MET A 198 14.07 9.36 6.64
CA MET A 198 15.20 9.82 7.46
C MET A 198 16.52 9.17 7.03
N SER A 199 16.50 7.89 6.69
CA SER A 199 17.68 7.15 6.24
C SER A 199 18.22 7.69 4.93
N ILE A 200 17.34 8.05 3.98
CA ILE A 200 17.73 8.68 2.70
C ILE A 200 18.45 10.00 2.98
N VAL A 201 17.89 10.88 3.82
CA VAL A 201 18.51 12.16 4.20
C VAL A 201 19.88 11.94 4.83
N LEU A 202 19.98 11.05 5.82
CA LEU A 202 21.22 10.78 6.53
C LEU A 202 22.31 10.19 5.61
N LEU A 203 21.95 9.27 4.72
CA LEU A 203 22.89 8.67 3.76
C LEU A 203 23.45 9.73 2.81
N VAL A 204 22.58 10.54 2.21
CA VAL A 204 22.97 11.60 1.28
C VAL A 204 23.82 12.67 1.96
N CYS A 205 23.38 13.21 3.10
CA CYS A 205 24.09 14.30 3.76
C CYS A 205 25.45 13.86 4.32
N ARG A 206 25.53 12.66 4.94
CA ARG A 206 26.82 12.14 5.41
C ARG A 206 27.79 11.85 4.26
N PHE A 207 27.28 11.37 3.13
CA PHE A 207 28.10 11.13 1.95
C PHE A 207 28.77 12.40 1.45
N VAL A 208 28.02 13.49 1.28
CA VAL A 208 28.61 14.74 0.76
C VAL A 208 29.60 15.37 1.74
N LEU A 209 29.41 15.20 3.05
CA LEU A 209 30.34 15.66 4.07
C LEU A 209 31.62 14.81 4.12
N GLN A 210 31.49 13.49 3.94
CA GLN A 210 32.63 12.56 3.93
C GLN A 210 33.44 12.62 2.64
N HIS A 211 32.80 13.03 1.54
CA HIS A 211 33.39 13.04 0.21
C HIS A 211 33.16 14.37 -0.52
N PRO A 212 33.70 15.49 0.03
CA PRO A 212 33.47 16.83 -0.53
C PRO A 212 34.06 17.00 -1.93
N ASP A 213 35.01 16.18 -2.36
CA ASP A 213 35.58 16.25 -3.72
C ASP A 213 34.73 15.56 -4.78
N VAL A 214 33.69 14.81 -4.39
CA VAL A 214 32.84 14.10 -5.35
C VAL A 214 31.92 15.08 -6.09
N PRO A 215 31.92 15.08 -7.43
CA PRO A 215 31.13 16.03 -8.23
C PRO A 215 29.66 15.57 -8.37
N LEU A 216 28.97 15.42 -7.23
CA LEU A 216 27.53 15.17 -7.14
C LEU A 216 26.86 16.25 -6.30
N LEU A 217 25.73 16.77 -6.80
CA LEU A 217 24.83 17.66 -6.06
C LEU A 217 23.47 17.01 -5.92
N TRP A 218 22.78 17.31 -4.82
CA TRP A 218 21.46 16.76 -4.53
C TRP A 218 20.45 17.87 -4.39
N VAL A 219 19.29 17.71 -5.03
CA VAL A 219 18.10 18.50 -4.76
C VAL A 219 17.08 17.59 -4.13
N ILE A 220 16.62 17.91 -2.94
CA ILE A 220 15.56 17.16 -2.24
C ILE A 220 14.41 18.13 -2.03
N ALA A 221 13.22 17.80 -2.52
CA ALA A 221 12.00 18.54 -2.22
C ALA A 221 11.11 17.74 -1.28
N SER A 222 10.61 18.40 -0.23
CA SER A 222 9.70 17.75 0.71
C SER A 222 8.83 18.74 1.47
N ARG A 223 7.78 18.23 2.11
CA ARG A 223 7.12 18.91 3.23
C ARG A 223 8.05 18.95 4.45
N PRO A 224 7.86 19.93 5.36
CA PRO A 224 8.60 20.01 6.62
C PRO A 224 8.03 19.05 7.67
N GLU A 225 7.77 17.78 7.30
CA GLU A 225 7.33 16.78 8.26
C GLU A 225 8.34 16.67 9.41
N PRO A 226 7.90 16.56 10.68
CA PRO A 226 8.80 16.70 11.83
C PRO A 226 10.06 15.84 11.74
N HIS A 227 9.94 14.57 11.37
CA HIS A 227 11.08 13.66 11.26
C HIS A 227 12.04 14.03 10.11
N ILE A 228 11.55 14.56 8.99
CA ILE A 228 12.40 15.04 7.88
C ILE A 228 13.13 16.32 8.31
N ARG A 229 12.38 17.31 8.78
CA ARG A 229 12.90 18.61 9.21
C ARG A 229 13.95 18.44 10.31
N ASP A 230 13.62 17.66 11.34
CA ASP A 230 14.51 17.45 12.47
C ASP A 230 15.76 16.68 12.03
N THR A 231 15.67 15.79 11.03
CA THR A 231 16.82 15.09 10.45
C THR A 231 17.77 16.05 9.71
N PHE A 232 17.24 16.95 8.87
CA PHE A 232 18.07 17.97 8.20
C PHE A 232 18.73 18.95 9.17
N HIS A 233 18.11 19.23 10.32
CA HIS A 233 18.67 20.11 11.34
C HIS A 233 19.64 19.43 12.31
N ARG A 234 19.89 18.11 12.18
CA ARG A 234 20.83 17.44 13.07
C ARG A 234 22.24 18.04 12.93
N PRO A 235 22.97 18.25 14.05
CA PRO A 235 24.31 18.84 14.01
C PRO A 235 25.32 18.07 13.16
N ASP A 236 25.15 16.75 13.00
CA ASP A 236 26.05 15.92 12.22
C ASP A 236 25.83 15.99 10.69
N VAL A 237 24.77 16.67 10.22
CA VAL A 237 24.46 16.80 8.79
C VAL A 237 24.04 18.19 8.32
N SER A 238 23.65 19.11 9.21
CA SER A 238 23.09 20.41 8.83
C SER A 238 24.01 21.28 7.98
N THR A 239 25.33 21.14 8.14
CA THR A 239 26.33 21.85 7.32
C THR A 239 26.41 21.34 5.88
N ALA A 240 25.76 20.23 5.54
CA ALA A 240 25.67 19.73 4.17
C ALA A 240 24.60 20.44 3.33
N VAL A 241 23.68 21.16 3.97
CA VAL A 241 22.37 21.50 3.43
C VAL A 241 22.21 23.00 3.27
N THR A 242 21.67 23.42 2.13
CA THR A 242 21.16 24.76 1.87
C THR A 242 19.64 24.65 1.77
N LYS A 243 18.93 25.27 2.71
CA LYS A 243 17.46 25.24 2.74
C LYS A 243 16.89 26.39 1.92
N VAL A 244 15.91 26.11 1.09
CA VAL A 244 15.10 27.11 0.36
C VAL A 244 13.64 26.86 0.70
N ASP A 245 13.00 27.85 1.31
CA ASP A 245 11.58 27.78 1.68
C ASP A 245 10.69 28.19 0.50
N VAL A 246 9.81 27.29 0.09
CA VAL A 246 8.75 27.53 -0.90
C VAL A 246 7.50 27.95 -0.14
N LEU A 247 7.37 29.25 0.08
CA LEU A 247 6.32 29.84 0.90
C LEU A 247 4.96 29.85 0.17
N ILE A 248 3.90 29.69 0.97
CA ILE A 248 2.52 30.06 0.65
C ILE A 248 2.30 31.50 1.11
N ASP A 249 1.35 32.21 0.49
CA ASP A 249 0.93 33.55 0.93
C ASP A 249 2.07 34.59 1.00
N SER A 250 3.08 34.45 0.14
CA SER A 250 4.07 35.51 -0.12
C SER A 250 3.64 36.35 -1.31
N ASP A 251 4.10 37.61 -1.37
CA ASP A 251 3.82 38.50 -2.50
C ASP A 251 4.20 37.86 -3.85
N GLU A 252 5.35 37.16 -3.89
CA GLU A 252 5.78 36.42 -5.08
C GLU A 252 4.84 35.26 -5.42
N ALA A 253 4.46 34.44 -4.43
CA ALA A 253 3.57 33.30 -4.66
C ALA A 253 2.17 33.75 -5.13
N CYS A 254 1.63 34.83 -4.55
CA CYS A 254 0.36 35.42 -4.94
C CYS A 254 0.42 36.00 -6.36
N SER A 255 1.49 36.75 -6.69
CA SER A 255 1.70 37.29 -8.04
C SER A 255 1.83 36.17 -9.08
N ASP A 256 2.52 35.08 -8.73
CA ASP A 256 2.73 33.96 -9.64
C ASP A 256 1.45 33.15 -9.90
N VAL A 257 0.63 32.94 -8.85
CA VAL A 257 -0.70 32.32 -9.01
C VAL A 257 -1.61 33.20 -9.87
N GLU A 258 -1.58 34.52 -9.68
CA GLU A 258 -2.34 35.45 -10.52
C GLU A 258 -1.93 35.35 -12.00
N LYS A 259 -0.63 35.37 -12.31
CA LYS A 259 -0.12 35.18 -13.68
C LYS A 259 -0.62 33.87 -14.29
N TYR A 260 -0.54 32.77 -13.54
CA TYR A 260 -1.02 31.46 -13.97
C TYR A 260 -2.52 31.48 -14.26
N LEU A 261 -3.34 31.99 -13.34
CA LEU A 261 -4.79 32.06 -13.50
C LEU A 261 -5.19 32.89 -14.72
N ARG A 262 -4.57 34.05 -14.90
CA ARG A 262 -4.84 34.93 -16.06
C ARG A 262 -4.57 34.22 -17.38
N LYS A 263 -3.44 33.50 -17.47
CA LYS A 263 -3.12 32.75 -18.68
C LYS A 263 -4.08 31.58 -18.91
N ALA A 264 -4.36 30.81 -17.86
CA ALA A 264 -5.27 29.68 -17.96
C ALA A 264 -6.69 30.11 -18.36
N PHE A 265 -7.19 31.24 -17.86
CA PHE A 265 -8.48 31.78 -18.28
C PHE A 265 -8.49 32.27 -19.73
N GLU A 266 -7.38 32.83 -20.22
CA GLU A 266 -7.22 33.16 -21.64
C GLU A 266 -7.30 31.89 -22.50
N GLU A 267 -6.64 30.80 -22.09
CA GLU A 267 -6.67 29.51 -22.79
C GLU A 267 -8.06 28.88 -22.78
N ILE A 268 -8.76 28.89 -21.65
CA ILE A 268 -10.16 28.44 -21.57
C ILE A 268 -11.03 29.24 -22.55
N LYS A 269 -10.83 30.56 -22.65
CA LYS A 269 -11.57 31.39 -23.60
C LYS A 269 -11.32 30.99 -25.07
N GLN A 270 -10.10 30.58 -25.37
CA GLN A 270 -9.71 30.10 -26.71
C GLN A 270 -10.25 28.70 -27.00
N ASN A 271 -10.35 27.84 -25.98
CA ASN A 271 -10.82 26.46 -26.11
C ASN A 271 -12.36 26.35 -26.24
N TYR A 272 -13.11 27.33 -25.71
CA TYR A 272 -14.58 27.37 -25.73
C TYR A 272 -15.14 28.65 -26.39
N PRO A 273 -14.74 28.99 -27.63
CA PRO A 273 -15.10 30.26 -28.26
C PRO A 273 -16.62 30.45 -28.40
N GLU A 274 -17.39 29.37 -28.51
CA GLU A 274 -18.86 29.38 -28.59
C GLU A 274 -19.55 29.87 -27.32
N CYS A 275 -18.88 29.79 -26.15
CA CYS A 275 -19.42 30.27 -24.88
C CYS A 275 -19.28 31.79 -24.71
N PHE A 276 -18.41 32.44 -25.51
CA PHE A 276 -18.05 33.84 -25.32
C PHE A 276 -18.48 34.71 -26.52
N SER A 277 -19.26 35.76 -26.27
CA SER A 277 -19.47 36.81 -27.27
C SER A 277 -18.42 37.91 -27.16
N GLU A 278 -18.23 38.69 -28.23
CA GLU A 278 -17.30 39.83 -28.26
C GLU A 278 -17.56 40.86 -27.13
N THR A 279 -18.79 40.92 -26.62
CA THR A 279 -19.20 41.85 -25.57
C THR A 279 -18.96 41.33 -24.15
N VAL A 280 -18.71 40.03 -23.97
CA VAL A 280 -18.54 39.42 -22.65
C VAL A 280 -17.09 39.58 -22.19
N GLN A 281 -16.89 40.41 -21.17
CA GLN A 281 -15.64 40.46 -20.41
C GLN A 281 -15.63 39.27 -19.45
N TRP A 282 -14.86 38.23 -19.80
CA TRP A 282 -14.72 37.03 -19.00
C TRP A 282 -13.26 36.56 -18.90
N PRO A 283 -12.80 36.24 -17.69
CA PRO A 283 -13.36 36.68 -16.41
C PRO A 283 -13.25 38.20 -16.25
N THR A 284 -14.09 38.80 -15.41
CA THR A 284 -13.87 40.21 -15.02
C THR A 284 -12.68 40.33 -14.08
N GLU A 285 -12.06 41.51 -14.05
CA GLU A 285 -10.91 41.78 -13.19
C GLU A 285 -11.21 41.50 -11.70
N THR A 286 -12.39 41.91 -11.23
CA THR A 286 -12.84 41.64 -9.87
C THR A 286 -12.93 40.15 -9.57
N GLN A 287 -13.42 39.33 -10.51
CA GLN A 287 -13.52 37.88 -10.32
C GLN A 287 -12.14 37.23 -10.21
N ILE A 288 -11.19 37.65 -11.06
CA ILE A 288 -9.80 37.17 -10.98
C ILE A 288 -9.20 37.48 -9.62
N LEU A 289 -9.35 38.72 -9.14
CA LEU A 289 -8.81 39.15 -7.84
C LEU A 289 -9.45 38.39 -6.67
N VAL A 290 -10.75 38.09 -6.71
CA VAL A 290 -11.43 37.26 -5.70
C VAL A 290 -10.82 35.85 -5.65
N ILE A 291 -10.57 35.23 -6.80
CA ILE A 291 -9.97 33.89 -6.86
C ILE A 291 -8.52 33.94 -6.38
N CYS A 292 -7.76 34.96 -6.75
CA CYS A 292 -6.37 35.14 -6.30
C CYS A 292 -6.30 35.31 -4.78
N ALA A 293 -7.17 36.14 -4.20
CA ALA A 293 -7.27 36.32 -2.75
C ALA A 293 -7.66 35.02 -2.03
N ALA A 294 -8.54 34.22 -2.63
CA ALA A 294 -8.95 32.93 -2.07
C ALA A 294 -7.85 31.85 -2.19
N ALA A 295 -6.98 31.97 -3.20
CA ALA A 295 -5.88 31.03 -3.43
C ALA A 295 -4.72 31.24 -2.44
N LEU A 296 -4.46 32.46 -1.95
CA LEU A 296 -3.34 32.79 -1.06
C LEU A 296 -1.98 32.23 -1.57
N GLY A 297 -1.75 32.33 -2.88
CA GLY A 297 -0.52 31.80 -3.51
C GLY A 297 -0.45 30.26 -3.59
N LEU A 298 -1.54 29.54 -3.35
CA LEU A 298 -1.62 28.08 -3.43
C LEU A 298 -1.97 27.59 -4.85
N PHE A 299 -0.97 27.06 -5.56
CA PHE A 299 -1.16 26.50 -6.91
C PHE A 299 -2.14 25.33 -6.97
N ALA A 300 -2.22 24.48 -5.94
CA ALA A 300 -3.19 23.39 -5.91
C ALA A 300 -4.64 23.89 -5.99
N PHE A 301 -4.96 25.03 -5.36
CA PHE A 301 -6.27 25.65 -5.48
C PHE A 301 -6.49 26.19 -6.89
N ALA A 302 -5.56 27.02 -7.38
CA ALA A 302 -5.66 27.62 -8.70
C ALA A 302 -5.81 26.56 -9.81
N ALA A 303 -5.01 25.49 -9.77
CA ALA A 303 -5.06 24.41 -10.75
C ALA A 303 -6.35 23.57 -10.64
N THR A 304 -6.92 23.39 -9.45
CA THR A 304 -8.23 22.74 -9.31
C THR A 304 -9.35 23.64 -9.84
N VAL A 305 -9.30 24.95 -9.60
CA VAL A 305 -10.26 25.92 -10.18
C VAL A 305 -10.24 25.87 -11.71
N VAL A 306 -9.05 25.95 -12.32
CA VAL A 306 -8.90 25.88 -13.78
C VAL A 306 -9.49 24.58 -14.32
N ARG A 307 -9.08 23.42 -13.79
CA ARG A 307 -9.58 22.11 -14.24
C ARG A 307 -11.08 21.92 -14.01
N PHE A 308 -11.64 22.52 -12.97
CA PHE A 308 -13.08 22.49 -12.70
C PHE A 308 -13.87 23.33 -13.71
N ILE A 309 -13.34 24.48 -14.10
CA ILE A 309 -13.97 25.37 -15.09
C ILE A 309 -13.85 24.80 -16.51
N GLU A 310 -12.74 24.13 -16.82
CA GLU A 310 -12.47 23.53 -18.13
C GLU A 310 -13.15 22.16 -18.36
N ASP A 311 -14.19 21.83 -17.58
CA ASP A 311 -14.94 20.57 -17.74
C ASP A 311 -15.63 20.51 -19.11
N ALA A 312 -15.02 19.79 -20.05
CA ALA A 312 -15.55 19.59 -21.41
C ALA A 312 -16.92 18.89 -21.42
N GLU A 313 -17.25 18.09 -20.41
CA GLU A 313 -18.57 17.46 -20.32
C GLU A 313 -19.64 18.42 -19.83
N HIS A 314 -19.27 19.40 -19.01
CA HIS A 314 -20.17 20.47 -18.61
C HIS A 314 -20.33 21.48 -19.76
N GLY A 315 -19.23 21.86 -20.41
CA GLY A 315 -19.22 22.71 -21.60
C GLY A 315 -19.70 24.14 -21.35
N ASP A 316 -19.67 24.62 -20.11
CA ASP A 316 -20.07 25.98 -19.73
C ASP A 316 -19.09 26.57 -18.70
N PRO A 317 -17.95 27.12 -19.16
CA PRO A 317 -16.96 27.75 -18.28
C PRO A 317 -17.50 28.95 -17.51
N ILE A 318 -18.50 29.65 -18.04
CA ILE A 318 -19.09 30.83 -17.40
C ILE A 318 -19.82 30.41 -16.12
N SER A 319 -20.72 29.43 -16.23
CA SER A 319 -21.46 28.93 -15.07
C SER A 319 -20.53 28.27 -14.03
N GLN A 320 -19.50 27.55 -14.47
CA GLN A 320 -18.52 26.93 -13.56
C GLN A 320 -17.73 27.99 -12.78
N LEU A 321 -17.34 29.10 -13.42
CA LEU A 321 -16.67 30.21 -12.74
C LEU A 321 -17.56 30.82 -11.64
N GLU A 322 -18.83 31.07 -11.94
CA GLU A 322 -19.79 31.60 -10.95
C GLU A 322 -19.99 30.67 -9.77
N GLU A 323 -19.91 29.36 -10.02
CA GLU A 323 -19.97 28.35 -8.97
C GLU A 323 -18.76 28.41 -8.04
N VAL A 324 -17.55 28.53 -8.60
CA VAL A 324 -16.30 28.72 -7.82
C VAL A 324 -16.39 29.98 -6.95
N LEU A 325 -16.86 31.10 -7.51
CA LEU A 325 -17.05 32.35 -6.77
C LEU A 325 -18.07 32.20 -5.64
N THR A 326 -19.13 31.43 -5.87
CA THR A 326 -20.14 31.12 -4.86
C THR A 326 -19.55 30.29 -3.72
N VAL A 327 -18.70 29.30 -4.02
CA VAL A 327 -17.98 28.51 -3.00
C VAL A 327 -17.09 29.42 -2.16
N ILE A 328 -16.27 30.26 -2.79
CA ILE A 328 -15.38 31.21 -2.11
C ILE A 328 -16.19 32.12 -1.18
N LYS A 329 -17.27 32.73 -1.69
CA LYS A 329 -18.13 33.63 -0.92
C LYS A 329 -18.72 32.94 0.31
N ARG A 330 -19.26 31.74 0.16
CA ARG A 330 -19.84 30.96 1.28
C ARG A 330 -18.79 30.63 2.34
N THR A 331 -17.59 30.26 1.92
CA THR A 331 -16.48 29.98 2.86
C THR A 331 -16.11 31.23 3.66
N HIS A 332 -16.08 32.42 3.05
CA HIS A 332 -15.85 33.67 3.78
C HIS A 332 -17.01 34.06 4.71
N GLU A 333 -18.26 33.90 4.27
CA GLU A 333 -19.46 34.21 5.07
C GLU A 333 -19.62 33.29 6.29
N GLN A 334 -19.14 32.06 6.21
CA GLN A 334 -19.11 31.10 7.32
C GLN A 334 -18.01 31.39 8.36
N GLY A 335 -17.32 32.53 8.26
CA GLY A 335 -16.12 32.91 9.01
C GLY A 335 -15.97 32.40 10.45
N ASP A 336 -14.74 31.96 10.74
CA ASP A 336 -14.13 31.79 12.08
C ASP A 336 -14.67 30.68 13.00
N LYS A 337 -15.53 29.76 12.52
CA LYS A 337 -15.86 28.51 13.27
C LYS A 337 -14.94 27.33 12.94
N SER A 338 -14.16 27.43 11.87
CA SER A 338 -13.08 26.51 11.47
C SER A 338 -11.73 27.21 11.65
N SER A 339 -11.40 27.50 12.90
CA SER A 339 -10.15 28.12 13.35
C SER A 339 -8.92 27.58 12.61
N GLY A 340 -8.21 28.43 11.87
CA GLY A 340 -6.80 28.25 11.52
C GLY A 340 -6.42 27.25 10.41
N ASN A 341 -7.36 26.74 9.59
CA ASN A 341 -7.00 25.87 8.46
C ASN A 341 -6.63 26.69 7.20
N PRO A 342 -5.35 26.78 6.80
CA PRO A 342 -4.93 27.50 5.59
C PRO A 342 -5.43 26.87 4.28
N LEU A 343 -6.02 25.67 4.34
CA LEU A 343 -6.60 24.95 3.20
C LEU A 343 -8.13 25.02 3.16
N ALA A 344 -8.79 25.83 4.01
CA ALA A 344 -10.26 25.84 4.12
C ALA A 344 -10.97 26.10 2.78
N THR A 345 -10.50 27.04 1.97
CA THR A 345 -11.08 27.33 0.65
C THR A 345 -10.87 26.17 -0.33
N LEU A 346 -9.71 25.52 -0.28
CA LEU A 346 -9.42 24.33 -1.08
C LEU A 346 -10.31 23.14 -0.67
N ASP A 347 -10.48 22.93 0.63
CA ASP A 347 -11.35 21.89 1.17
C ASP A 347 -12.81 22.14 0.77
N ALA A 348 -13.27 23.39 0.81
CA ALA A 348 -14.60 23.76 0.33
C ALA A 348 -14.80 23.47 -1.17
N LEU A 349 -13.77 23.69 -2.00
CA LEU A 349 -13.80 23.34 -3.41
C LEU A 349 -13.85 21.81 -3.62
N TYR A 350 -13.07 21.04 -2.86
CA TYR A 350 -13.14 19.57 -2.87
C TYR A 350 -14.52 19.06 -2.46
N ILE A 351 -15.09 19.61 -1.39
CA ILE A 351 -16.46 19.31 -0.96
C ILE A 351 -17.44 19.64 -2.09
N ARG A 352 -17.28 20.78 -2.77
CA ARG A 352 -18.18 21.14 -3.87
C ARG A 352 -18.13 20.11 -4.98
N VAL A 353 -16.94 19.72 -5.44
CA VAL A 353 -16.77 18.68 -6.46
C VAL A 353 -17.42 17.38 -6.02
N LEU A 354 -17.14 16.90 -4.81
CA LEU A 354 -17.70 15.65 -4.29
C LEU A 354 -19.22 15.71 -4.11
N SER A 355 -19.78 16.86 -3.72
CA SER A 355 -21.22 17.08 -3.59
C SER A 355 -21.97 17.08 -4.93
N SER A 356 -21.26 17.24 -6.05
CA SER A 356 -21.86 17.16 -7.38
C SER A 356 -22.08 15.71 -7.84
N VAL A 357 -21.49 14.73 -7.15
CA VAL A 357 -21.75 13.31 -7.35
C VAL A 357 -23.15 12.97 -6.81
N PRO A 358 -24.03 12.33 -7.60
CA PRO A 358 -25.33 11.87 -7.12
C PRO A 358 -25.22 10.97 -5.89
N GLU A 359 -26.12 11.14 -4.92
CA GLU A 359 -26.08 10.42 -3.63
C GLU A 359 -26.10 8.89 -3.80
N ASP A 360 -26.79 8.38 -4.82
CA ASP A 360 -26.88 6.95 -5.15
C ASP A 360 -25.57 6.40 -5.76
N LEU A 361 -24.76 7.26 -6.38
CA LEU A 361 -23.45 6.90 -6.94
C LEU A 361 -22.32 7.10 -5.95
N TYR A 362 -22.48 7.97 -4.95
CA TYR A 362 -21.41 8.31 -4.01
C TYR A 362 -20.80 7.10 -3.29
N PRO A 363 -21.54 6.07 -2.84
CA PRO A 363 -20.92 4.88 -2.27
C PRO A 363 -19.93 4.20 -3.23
N ILE A 364 -20.24 4.13 -4.53
CA ILE A 364 -19.34 3.59 -5.55
C ILE A 364 -18.14 4.52 -5.72
N THR A 365 -18.37 5.83 -5.76
CA THR A 365 -17.31 6.84 -5.83
C THR A 365 -16.36 6.73 -4.65
N ALA A 366 -16.85 6.57 -3.42
CA ALA A 366 -16.03 6.38 -2.23
C ALA A 366 -15.17 5.11 -2.30
N HIS A 367 -15.69 4.02 -2.89
CA HIS A 367 -14.91 2.81 -3.14
C HIS A 367 -13.80 3.03 -4.18
N ILE A 368 -14.10 3.73 -5.27
CA ILE A 368 -13.10 4.10 -6.28
C ILE A 368 -12.03 4.98 -5.65
N LEU A 369 -12.41 6.04 -4.92
CA LEU A 369 -11.47 6.94 -4.22
C LEU A 369 -10.63 6.20 -3.19
N GLY A 370 -11.23 5.29 -2.42
CA GLY A 370 -10.53 4.44 -1.46
C GLY A 370 -9.62 3.40 -2.12
N GLY A 371 -9.93 2.98 -3.34
CA GLY A 371 -9.10 2.12 -4.18
C GLY A 371 -7.92 2.89 -4.78
N VAL A 372 -8.15 4.03 -5.43
CA VAL A 372 -7.10 4.90 -5.99
C VAL A 372 -6.14 5.35 -4.89
N GLY A 373 -6.65 5.90 -3.78
CA GLY A 373 -5.81 6.38 -2.67
C GLY A 373 -4.99 5.30 -1.96
N ARG A 374 -5.38 4.02 -2.04
CA ARG A 374 -4.67 2.91 -1.37
C ARG A 374 -3.99 1.92 -2.28
N ARG A 375 -4.34 1.85 -3.56
CA ARG A 375 -3.75 0.89 -4.51
C ARG A 375 -2.97 1.58 -5.61
N GLY A 376 -3.11 2.91 -5.75
CA GLY A 376 -2.55 3.73 -6.82
C GLY A 376 -2.71 3.11 -8.19
N GLN A 377 -1.62 3.11 -8.96
CA GLN A 377 -1.52 2.72 -10.37
C GLN A 377 -2.14 1.35 -10.72
N LEU A 378 -3.45 1.39 -10.94
CA LEU A 378 -4.20 0.30 -11.52
C LEU A 378 -4.91 0.85 -12.75
N PRO A 379 -4.85 0.14 -13.89
CA PRO A 379 -5.66 0.49 -15.05
C PRO A 379 -7.11 0.54 -14.60
N PHE A 380 -7.87 1.51 -15.10
CA PHE A 380 -9.21 1.73 -14.58
C PHE A 380 -10.12 0.48 -14.63
N PRO A 381 -10.07 -0.37 -15.69
CA PRO A 381 -10.78 -1.63 -15.74
C PRO A 381 -10.33 -2.64 -14.68
N LEU A 382 -9.06 -2.62 -14.27
CA LEU A 382 -8.56 -3.49 -13.20
C LEU A 382 -9.19 -3.10 -11.86
N LEU A 383 -9.20 -1.80 -11.54
CA LEU A 383 -9.85 -1.29 -10.33
C LEU A 383 -11.35 -1.57 -10.36
N ALA A 384 -12.02 -1.29 -11.48
CA ALA A 384 -13.45 -1.50 -11.62
C ALA A 384 -13.83 -2.98 -11.51
N ASN A 385 -13.15 -3.88 -12.23
CA ASN A 385 -13.40 -5.31 -12.13
C ASN A 385 -13.10 -5.85 -10.72
N PHE A 386 -12.05 -5.34 -10.04
CA PHE A 386 -11.78 -5.71 -8.66
C PHE A 386 -12.97 -5.35 -7.76
N LEU A 387 -13.58 -4.18 -7.96
CA LEU A 387 -14.77 -3.72 -7.24
C LEU A 387 -16.09 -4.33 -7.77
N GLY A 388 -16.04 -5.23 -8.76
CA GLY A 388 -17.24 -5.81 -9.39
C GLY A 388 -18.09 -4.79 -10.17
N LEU A 389 -17.48 -3.72 -10.66
CA LEU A 389 -18.16 -2.61 -11.35
C LEU A 389 -18.09 -2.79 -12.87
N ALA A 390 -19.26 -2.66 -13.51
CA ALA A 390 -19.32 -2.51 -14.96
C ALA A 390 -18.80 -1.13 -15.40
N GLN A 391 -18.33 -1.05 -16.65
CA GLN A 391 -17.74 0.16 -17.24
C GLN A 391 -18.59 1.41 -17.02
N ASN A 392 -19.87 1.33 -17.38
CA ASN A 392 -20.80 2.45 -17.28
C ASN A 392 -20.95 2.95 -15.83
N LYS A 393 -20.95 2.05 -14.84
CA LYS A 393 -21.03 2.41 -13.42
C LYS A 393 -19.75 3.06 -12.92
N ALA A 394 -18.59 2.52 -13.31
CA ALA A 394 -17.29 3.10 -12.96
C ALA A 394 -17.15 4.53 -13.50
N TYR A 395 -17.43 4.75 -14.80
CA TYR A 395 -17.39 6.09 -15.38
C TYR A 395 -18.44 7.02 -14.78
N SER A 396 -19.69 6.57 -14.57
CA SER A 396 -20.72 7.42 -13.97
C SER A 396 -20.36 7.88 -12.56
N ALA A 397 -19.73 7.01 -11.75
CA ALA A 397 -19.32 7.33 -10.38
C ALA A 397 -18.10 8.26 -10.32
N SER A 398 -17.20 8.20 -11.31
CA SER A 398 -16.01 9.05 -11.37
C SER A 398 -16.19 10.33 -12.20
N ARG A 399 -17.27 10.42 -12.98
CA ARG A 399 -17.51 11.48 -13.98
C ARG A 399 -17.29 12.89 -13.46
N LYS A 400 -17.78 13.17 -12.26
CA LYS A 400 -17.71 14.50 -11.63
C LYS A 400 -16.36 14.82 -10.98
N LEU A 401 -15.39 13.92 -11.05
CA LEU A 401 -14.10 14.05 -10.37
C LEU A 401 -12.96 14.49 -11.29
N HIS A 402 -13.22 14.92 -12.54
CA HIS A 402 -12.18 15.31 -13.50
C HIS A 402 -11.21 16.39 -12.97
N SER A 403 -11.67 17.27 -12.07
CA SER A 403 -10.85 18.32 -11.45
C SER A 403 -10.01 17.82 -10.26
N LEU A 404 -10.11 16.54 -9.91
CA LEU A 404 -9.42 15.89 -8.78
C LEU A 404 -8.65 14.65 -9.22
N LEU A 405 -9.14 13.95 -10.25
CA LEU A 405 -8.57 12.73 -10.80
C LEU A 405 -8.34 12.88 -12.31
N SER A 406 -7.20 12.39 -12.79
CA SER A 406 -7.03 12.07 -14.21
C SER A 406 -7.69 10.72 -14.45
N ILE A 407 -8.74 10.71 -15.27
CA ILE A 407 -9.51 9.50 -15.58
C ILE A 407 -9.30 9.22 -17.08
N PRO A 408 -8.75 8.05 -17.44
CA PRO A 408 -8.47 7.73 -18.84
C PRO A 408 -9.76 7.58 -19.63
N SER A 409 -9.69 7.85 -20.94
CA SER A 409 -10.80 7.61 -21.84
C SER A 409 -11.10 6.10 -21.94
N PRO A 410 -12.33 5.70 -22.32
CA PRO A 410 -12.64 4.29 -22.57
C PRO A 410 -11.66 3.54 -23.49
N ASN A 411 -11.02 4.24 -24.43
CA ASN A 411 -10.09 3.65 -25.38
C ASN A 411 -8.70 3.41 -24.77
N ASP A 412 -8.31 4.25 -23.81
CA ASP A 412 -6.97 4.26 -23.23
C ASP A 412 -6.94 3.58 -21.85
N ALA A 413 -8.11 3.34 -21.25
CA ALA A 413 -8.27 2.81 -19.89
C ALA A 413 -7.57 1.46 -19.61
N GLU A 414 -7.29 0.64 -20.63
CA GLU A 414 -6.52 -0.61 -20.45
C GLU A 414 -5.01 -0.38 -20.25
N HIS A 415 -4.51 0.78 -20.67
CA HIS A 415 -3.10 1.15 -20.65
C HIS A 415 -2.79 2.25 -19.64
N ASP A 416 -3.76 3.14 -19.42
CA ASP A 416 -3.61 4.29 -18.56
C ASP A 416 -4.31 4.06 -17.22
N ASP A 417 -3.69 4.59 -16.17
CA ASP A 417 -4.20 4.46 -14.80
C ASP A 417 -5.06 5.66 -14.41
N VAL A 418 -5.82 5.49 -13.32
CA VAL A 418 -6.48 6.62 -12.65
C VAL A 418 -5.50 7.28 -11.69
N PHE A 419 -5.22 8.57 -11.88
CA PHE A 419 -4.27 9.31 -11.06
C PHE A 419 -4.96 10.37 -10.21
N VAL A 420 -4.46 10.56 -8.99
CA VAL A 420 -4.82 11.76 -8.21
C VAL A 420 -3.87 12.88 -8.57
N TYR A 421 -4.41 14.04 -8.97
CA TYR A 421 -3.58 15.17 -9.38
C TYR A 421 -2.74 15.74 -8.23
N HIS A 422 -3.25 15.70 -7.00
CA HIS A 422 -2.54 16.31 -5.87
C HIS A 422 -2.76 15.58 -4.54
N ALA A 423 -1.67 15.35 -3.81
CA ALA A 423 -1.69 14.65 -2.53
C ALA A 423 -2.58 15.32 -1.46
N SER A 424 -2.76 16.66 -1.50
CA SER A 424 -3.64 17.35 -0.54
C SER A 424 -5.11 16.91 -0.62
N PHE A 425 -5.55 16.37 -1.77
CA PHE A 425 -6.89 15.80 -1.89
C PHE A 425 -6.99 14.47 -1.15
N VAL A 426 -5.96 13.62 -1.24
CA VAL A 426 -5.91 12.39 -0.45
C VAL A 426 -5.79 12.72 1.05
N ASP A 427 -4.97 13.70 1.42
CA ASP A 427 -4.89 14.17 2.80
C ASP A 427 -6.25 14.66 3.31
N PHE A 428 -7.00 15.39 2.47
CA PHE A 428 -8.38 15.82 2.77
C PHE A 428 -9.29 14.62 3.01
N LEU A 429 -9.29 13.61 2.12
CA LEU A 429 -10.16 12.44 2.20
C LEU A 429 -9.94 11.60 3.47
N TYR A 430 -8.73 11.63 4.05
CA TYR A 430 -8.40 10.89 5.27
C TYR A 430 -8.49 11.70 6.56
N ASP A 431 -8.68 13.02 6.47
CA ASP A 431 -8.89 13.90 7.61
C ASP A 431 -10.37 14.20 7.81
N SER A 432 -10.96 13.67 8.88
CA SER A 432 -12.39 13.85 9.18
C SER A 432 -12.77 15.28 9.55
N GLY A 433 -11.83 16.07 10.07
CA GLY A 433 -12.05 17.49 10.37
C GLY A 433 -12.12 18.33 9.09
N ARG A 434 -11.43 17.91 8.02
CA ARG A 434 -11.45 18.58 6.72
C ARG A 434 -12.59 18.09 5.81
N SER A 435 -12.78 16.78 5.70
CA SER A 435 -13.70 16.19 4.73
C SER A 435 -15.10 15.89 5.26
N GLY A 436 -15.31 15.89 6.58
CA GLY A 436 -16.64 15.66 7.17
C GLY A 436 -17.27 14.36 6.69
N GLN A 437 -18.46 14.44 6.08
CA GLN A 437 -19.17 13.27 5.54
C GLN A 437 -18.46 12.57 4.38
N TYR A 438 -17.50 13.25 3.73
CA TYR A 438 -16.72 12.70 2.64
C TYR A 438 -15.47 11.94 3.12
N CYS A 439 -15.24 11.89 4.44
CA CYS A 439 -14.05 11.25 4.99
C CYS A 439 -14.07 9.75 4.78
N LEU A 440 -13.08 9.24 4.03
CA LEU A 440 -12.91 7.80 3.80
C LEU A 440 -12.61 7.05 5.10
N SER A 441 -12.14 7.72 6.16
CA SER A 441 -11.98 7.06 7.45
C SER A 441 -13.28 6.67 8.15
N GLY A 442 -14.37 7.40 7.90
CA GLY A 442 -15.70 6.98 8.34
C GLY A 442 -16.19 5.74 7.58
N PHE A 443 -15.72 5.55 6.35
CA PHE A 443 -15.99 4.38 5.52
C PHE A 443 -14.91 3.29 5.63
N TRP A 444 -13.83 3.49 6.39
CA TRP A 444 -12.62 2.65 6.33
C TRP A 444 -12.94 1.17 6.57
N SER A 445 -13.77 0.88 7.58
CA SER A 445 -14.19 -0.50 7.87
C SER A 445 -14.99 -1.13 6.74
N THR A 446 -15.84 -0.33 6.08
CA THR A 446 -16.65 -0.76 4.94
C THR A 446 -15.79 -0.97 3.70
N ILE A 447 -14.95 -0.01 3.32
CA ILE A 447 -14.11 -0.13 2.12
C ILE A 447 -13.10 -1.28 2.30
N ILE A 448 -12.53 -1.46 3.50
CA ILE A 448 -11.71 -2.66 3.79
C ILE A 448 -12.51 -3.94 3.60
N ARG A 449 -13.67 -4.02 4.24
CA ARG A 449 -14.50 -5.23 4.23
C ARG A 449 -14.88 -5.58 2.80
N ASP A 450 -15.33 -4.60 2.03
CA ASP A 450 -15.82 -4.80 0.67
C ASP A 450 -14.64 -5.16 -0.26
N GLU A 451 -13.45 -4.58 -0.05
CA GLU A 451 -12.22 -5.05 -0.73
C GLU A 451 -11.84 -6.50 -0.40
N TYR A 452 -11.99 -6.93 0.86
CA TYR A 452 -11.79 -8.33 1.21
C TYR A 452 -12.81 -9.20 0.52
N THR A 453 -14.09 -8.84 0.57
CA THR A 453 -15.16 -9.57 -0.10
C THR A 453 -14.85 -9.72 -1.58
N CYS A 454 -14.45 -8.64 -2.26
CA CYS A 454 -13.99 -8.64 -3.64
C CYS A 454 -12.80 -9.58 -3.88
N ALA A 455 -11.74 -9.48 -3.06
CA ALA A 455 -10.58 -10.38 -3.17
C ALA A 455 -10.97 -11.85 -3.03
N VAL A 456 -11.81 -12.14 -2.04
CA VAL A 456 -12.26 -13.51 -1.78
C VAL A 456 -13.13 -14.02 -2.92
N LEU A 457 -14.04 -13.21 -3.48
CA LEU A 457 -14.84 -13.58 -4.64
C LEU A 457 -13.98 -13.94 -5.85
N VAL A 458 -12.98 -13.12 -6.19
CA VAL A 458 -12.03 -13.39 -7.27
C VAL A 458 -11.35 -14.75 -7.06
N LEU A 459 -10.84 -15.00 -5.85
CA LEU A 459 -10.16 -16.27 -5.55
C LEU A 459 -11.13 -17.45 -5.50
N THR A 460 -12.36 -17.26 -5.06
CA THR A 460 -13.39 -18.30 -5.05
C THR A 460 -13.73 -18.76 -6.46
N GLN A 461 -13.94 -17.83 -7.40
CA GLN A 461 -14.16 -18.15 -8.82
C GLN A 461 -13.03 -19.00 -9.39
N MET A 462 -11.78 -18.69 -9.04
CA MET A 462 -10.63 -19.53 -9.42
C MET A 462 -10.64 -20.92 -8.79
N THR A 463 -10.99 -21.02 -7.50
CA THR A 463 -10.96 -22.31 -6.78
C THR A 463 -12.11 -23.23 -7.16
N ALA A 464 -13.21 -22.69 -7.70
CA ALA A 464 -14.39 -23.44 -8.12
C ALA A 464 -14.16 -24.27 -9.39
N CYS A 465 -13.13 -23.96 -10.19
CA CYS A 465 -12.80 -24.72 -11.40
C CYS A 465 -12.09 -26.04 -11.06
N GLU A 466 -12.51 -27.15 -11.69
CA GLU A 466 -11.91 -28.48 -11.53
C GLU A 466 -10.46 -28.55 -12.05
N SER A 467 -10.10 -27.69 -13.01
CA SER A 467 -8.74 -27.63 -13.56
C SER A 467 -7.74 -27.00 -12.57
N GLU A 468 -6.44 -27.31 -12.72
CA GLU A 468 -5.40 -26.77 -11.83
C GLU A 468 -5.23 -25.25 -11.95
N PHE A 469 -5.65 -24.64 -13.07
CA PHE A 469 -5.60 -23.19 -13.31
C PHE A 469 -6.45 -22.79 -14.52
N ASP A 470 -7.52 -22.02 -14.30
CA ASP A 470 -8.30 -21.41 -15.37
C ASP A 470 -8.62 -19.95 -15.03
N LEU A 471 -8.00 -19.02 -15.76
CA LEU A 471 -8.28 -17.59 -15.59
C LEU A 471 -9.64 -17.21 -16.15
N ASP A 472 -10.15 -17.95 -17.13
CA ASP A 472 -11.42 -17.62 -17.79
C ASP A 472 -12.62 -17.89 -16.90
N ALA A 473 -12.43 -18.60 -15.78
CA ALA A 473 -13.40 -18.73 -14.69
C ALA A 473 -13.62 -17.42 -13.91
N ILE A 474 -12.74 -16.42 -14.04
CA ILE A 474 -12.91 -15.10 -13.41
C ILE A 474 -13.78 -14.24 -14.33
N ASP A 475 -14.97 -13.91 -13.85
CA ASP A 475 -15.92 -13.05 -14.54
C ASP A 475 -15.46 -11.58 -14.47
N LEU A 476 -15.50 -10.90 -15.61
CA LEU A 476 -15.18 -9.49 -15.73
C LEU A 476 -16.47 -8.69 -15.90
N SER A 477 -16.82 -7.90 -14.89
CA SER A 477 -17.95 -6.95 -14.94
C SER A 477 -17.75 -5.87 -16.01
N TRP A 478 -16.49 -5.52 -16.30
CA TRP A 478 -16.08 -4.66 -17.41
C TRP A 478 -15.27 -5.50 -18.41
N PRO A 479 -15.87 -5.86 -19.58
CA PRO A 479 -15.18 -6.56 -20.65
C PRO A 479 -14.05 -5.73 -21.27
N VAL A 480 -12.88 -6.34 -21.44
CA VAL A 480 -11.66 -5.69 -21.96
C VAL A 480 -11.02 -6.55 -23.06
N LYS A 481 -10.22 -5.93 -23.93
CA LYS A 481 -9.48 -6.63 -24.99
C LYS A 481 -8.42 -7.55 -24.39
N ASN A 482 -7.67 -7.08 -23.39
CA ASN A 482 -6.64 -7.86 -22.70
C ASN A 482 -7.17 -8.63 -21.47
N ALA A 483 -8.33 -9.26 -21.59
CA ALA A 483 -9.03 -9.95 -20.49
C ALA A 483 -8.14 -10.92 -19.69
N ARG A 484 -7.29 -11.68 -20.37
CA ARG A 484 -6.40 -12.65 -19.72
C ARG A 484 -5.38 -11.99 -18.77
N GLU A 485 -4.81 -10.86 -19.16
CA GLU A 485 -3.84 -10.14 -18.33
C GLU A 485 -4.54 -9.43 -17.17
N ILE A 486 -5.70 -8.82 -17.40
CA ILE A 486 -6.52 -8.23 -16.32
C ILE A 486 -6.91 -9.30 -15.29
N ARG A 487 -7.39 -10.47 -15.73
CA ARG A 487 -7.69 -11.61 -14.85
C ARG A 487 -6.48 -11.99 -14.01
N ARG A 488 -5.31 -12.16 -14.65
CA ARG A 488 -4.06 -12.48 -13.95
C ARG A 488 -3.73 -11.43 -12.88
N ARG A 489 -3.83 -10.14 -13.21
CA ARG A 489 -3.59 -9.04 -12.26
C ARG A 489 -4.61 -9.01 -11.13
N LEU A 490 -5.89 -9.28 -11.39
CA LEU A 490 -6.93 -9.40 -10.35
C LEU A 490 -6.57 -10.45 -9.30
N VAL A 491 -6.02 -11.60 -9.72
CA VAL A 491 -5.57 -12.65 -8.77
C VAL A 491 -4.44 -12.14 -7.88
N LEU A 492 -3.46 -11.44 -8.46
CA LEU A 492 -2.33 -10.89 -7.72
C LEU A 492 -2.79 -9.81 -6.72
N GLU A 493 -3.72 -8.94 -7.14
CA GLU A 493 -4.34 -7.94 -6.27
C GLU A 493 -5.13 -8.59 -5.12
N ALA A 494 -5.98 -9.57 -5.45
CA ALA A 494 -6.75 -10.31 -4.45
C ALA A 494 -5.84 -11.02 -3.44
N TYR A 495 -4.74 -11.62 -3.92
CA TYR A 495 -3.74 -12.22 -3.06
C TYR A 495 -3.03 -11.19 -2.19
N THR A 496 -2.68 -10.03 -2.73
CA THR A 496 -2.03 -8.96 -1.97
C THR A 496 -2.91 -8.46 -0.83
N VAL A 497 -4.21 -8.33 -1.09
CA VAL A 497 -5.22 -7.95 -0.07
C VAL A 497 -5.26 -9.00 1.04
N ILE A 498 -5.45 -10.27 0.70
CA ILE A 498 -5.53 -11.37 1.69
C ILE A 498 -4.18 -11.62 2.37
N GLY A 499 -3.09 -11.44 1.64
CA GLY A 499 -1.71 -11.68 2.06
C GLY A 499 -1.31 -10.86 3.28
N ARG A 500 -1.88 -9.67 3.46
CA ARG A 500 -1.69 -8.85 4.67
C ARG A 500 -2.09 -9.60 5.97
N PHE A 501 -3.00 -10.56 5.86
CA PHE A 501 -3.48 -11.44 6.94
C PHE A 501 -2.87 -12.84 6.89
N LEU A 502 -1.93 -13.10 5.99
CA LEU A 502 -1.13 -14.31 5.99
C LEU A 502 0.17 -14.09 6.80
N PRO A 503 0.77 -15.18 7.34
CA PRO A 503 2.05 -15.12 8.05
C PRO A 503 3.13 -14.45 7.19
N GLU A 504 4.14 -13.81 7.79
CA GLU A 504 5.21 -13.09 7.07
C GLU A 504 5.88 -13.92 5.96
N THR A 505 5.99 -15.23 6.14
CA THR A 505 6.53 -16.17 5.15
C THR A 505 5.69 -16.31 3.87
N MET A 506 4.42 -15.87 3.88
CA MET A 506 3.50 -15.85 2.74
C MET A 506 3.04 -14.43 2.38
N ARG A 507 3.60 -13.39 3.01
CA ARG A 507 3.26 -11.99 2.67
C ARG A 507 3.87 -11.53 1.36
N GLN A 508 4.98 -12.15 0.95
CA GLN A 508 5.48 -11.97 -0.39
C GLN A 508 4.79 -12.99 -1.29
N PRO A 509 4.29 -12.58 -2.48
CA PRO A 509 3.89 -13.55 -3.48
C PRO A 509 5.09 -14.48 -3.67
N PRO A 510 4.92 -15.82 -3.55
CA PRO A 510 6.06 -16.70 -3.65
C PRO A 510 6.75 -16.46 -5.01
N PRO A 511 8.08 -16.58 -5.13
CA PRO A 511 8.78 -16.50 -6.42
C PRO A 511 8.39 -17.63 -7.39
N SER A 512 7.37 -18.42 -7.07
CA SER A 512 6.87 -19.57 -7.80
C SER A 512 5.60 -19.21 -8.59
N PRO A 513 5.32 -19.92 -9.70
CA PRO A 513 4.21 -19.57 -10.58
C PRO A 513 2.86 -19.66 -9.85
N LEU A 514 1.93 -18.79 -10.27
CA LEU A 514 0.53 -18.67 -9.84
C LEU A 514 -0.20 -20.00 -9.49
N PRO A 515 0.06 -21.16 -10.15
CA PRO A 515 -0.53 -22.45 -9.78
C PRO A 515 -0.23 -22.94 -8.35
N THR A 516 0.95 -22.66 -7.79
CA THR A 516 1.29 -23.06 -6.40
C THR A 516 0.46 -22.29 -5.39
N LEU A 517 0.21 -21.01 -5.66
CA LEU A 517 -0.65 -20.14 -4.87
C LEU A 517 -2.09 -20.67 -4.80
N ILE A 518 -2.60 -21.12 -5.93
CA ILE A 518 -3.95 -21.66 -6.08
C ILE A 518 -4.08 -22.99 -5.35
N LYS A 519 -3.04 -23.84 -5.36
CA LYS A 519 -3.01 -25.06 -4.53
C LYS A 519 -3.13 -24.73 -3.04
N ILE A 520 -2.50 -23.66 -2.56
CA ILE A 520 -2.63 -23.19 -1.17
C ILE A 520 -4.06 -22.69 -0.92
N LEU A 521 -4.61 -21.87 -1.81
CA LEU A 521 -5.97 -21.33 -1.68
C LEU A 521 -7.06 -22.41 -1.75
N LYS A 522 -6.95 -23.37 -2.67
CA LYS A 522 -7.84 -24.55 -2.75
C LYS A 522 -7.77 -25.37 -1.46
N LYS A 523 -6.58 -25.55 -0.87
CA LYS A 523 -6.40 -26.21 0.44
C LYS A 523 -7.02 -25.43 1.61
N LEU A 524 -7.05 -24.10 1.53
CA LEU A 524 -7.64 -23.24 2.56
C LEU A 524 -9.19 -23.25 2.54
N ASP A 525 -9.83 -23.79 1.50
CA ASP A 525 -11.28 -23.83 1.33
C ASP A 525 -11.92 -22.44 1.50
N VAL A 526 -11.51 -21.52 0.62
CA VAL A 526 -11.89 -20.10 0.63
C VAL A 526 -13.42 -19.89 0.58
N VAL A 527 -14.17 -20.86 0.06
CA VAL A 527 -15.64 -20.87 0.09
C VAL A 527 -16.18 -20.98 1.52
N LYS A 528 -15.55 -21.76 2.40
CA LYS A 528 -15.89 -21.77 3.84
C LYS A 528 -15.45 -20.50 4.57
N VAL A 529 -14.44 -19.81 4.03
CA VAL A 529 -14.01 -18.49 4.49
C VAL A 529 -15.04 -17.40 4.16
N LEU A 530 -15.73 -17.48 3.01
CA LEU A 530 -16.86 -16.59 2.67
C LEU A 530 -18.04 -16.75 3.62
N LEU A 531 -18.40 -17.98 3.99
CA LEU A 531 -19.52 -18.27 4.91
C LEU A 531 -19.30 -17.75 6.34
N LEU A 532 -18.07 -17.37 6.70
CA LEU A 532 -17.72 -16.71 7.96
C LEU A 532 -17.90 -15.18 7.90
N GLY A 533 -17.95 -14.59 6.70
CA GLY A 533 -17.94 -13.15 6.47
C GLY A 533 -19.30 -12.48 6.61
N ASP A 534 -20.41 -13.21 6.49
CA ASP A 534 -21.75 -12.62 6.51
C ASP A 534 -22.15 -12.06 7.89
N ASN A 535 -21.43 -12.35 8.98
CA ASN A 535 -21.87 -11.96 10.32
C ASN A 535 -20.82 -11.45 11.34
N ASP A 536 -19.52 -11.34 11.04
CA ASP A 536 -18.57 -10.54 11.86
C ASP A 536 -17.14 -10.44 11.27
N PHE A 537 -16.78 -9.30 10.69
CA PHE A 537 -15.43 -9.00 10.18
C PHE A 537 -14.33 -9.09 11.27
N LEU A 538 -14.64 -8.68 12.50
CA LEU A 538 -13.73 -8.75 13.66
C LEU A 538 -13.34 -10.20 14.00
N PHE A 539 -14.28 -11.13 13.85
CA PHE A 539 -14.06 -12.55 14.13
C PHE A 539 -13.09 -13.17 13.11
N PHE A 540 -13.26 -12.84 11.83
CA PHE A 540 -12.39 -13.33 10.76
C PHE A 540 -10.95 -12.81 10.89
N HIS A 541 -10.80 -11.53 11.26
CA HIS A 541 -9.51 -10.92 11.55
C HIS A 541 -8.75 -11.65 12.68
N ASP A 542 -9.44 -12.00 13.77
CA ASP A 542 -8.85 -12.76 14.87
C ASP A 542 -8.60 -14.23 14.53
N PHE A 543 -9.43 -14.87 13.71
CA PHE A 543 -9.19 -16.22 13.20
C PHE A 543 -7.88 -16.32 12.41
N LEU A 544 -7.66 -15.41 11.44
CA LEU A 544 -6.43 -15.40 10.64
C LEU A 544 -5.21 -15.10 11.51
N ARG A 545 -5.31 -14.18 12.48
CA ARG A 545 -4.25 -13.91 13.45
C ARG A 545 -3.88 -15.16 14.29
N HIS A 546 -4.84 -16.01 14.63
CA HIS A 546 -4.59 -17.26 15.36
C HIS A 546 -4.01 -18.36 14.47
N VAL A 547 -4.48 -18.51 13.23
CA VAL A 547 -3.87 -19.39 12.23
C VAL A 547 -2.40 -19.00 11.99
N GLN A 548 -2.10 -17.69 11.95
CA GLN A 548 -0.72 -17.21 11.88
C GLN A 548 0.13 -17.61 13.08
N LYS A 549 -0.38 -17.45 14.31
CA LYS A 549 0.35 -17.86 15.52
C LYS A 549 0.61 -19.36 15.54
N PHE A 550 -0.37 -20.18 15.13
CA PHE A 550 -0.25 -21.63 15.05
C PHE A 550 0.77 -22.07 13.98
N ALA A 551 0.73 -21.46 12.79
CA ALA A 551 1.68 -21.73 11.71
C ALA A 551 3.13 -21.41 12.11
N ARG A 552 3.37 -20.28 12.81
CA ARG A 552 4.68 -19.93 13.36
C ARG A 552 5.18 -20.93 14.41
N TYR A 553 4.28 -21.53 15.18
CA TYR A 553 4.62 -22.56 16.16
C TYR A 553 5.00 -23.90 15.52
N CYS A 554 4.51 -24.18 14.31
CA CYS A 554 4.68 -25.49 13.64
C CYS A 554 5.78 -25.55 12.56
N ASN A 555 6.49 -24.44 12.28
CA ASN A 555 7.63 -24.31 11.35
C ASN A 555 7.43 -24.90 9.93
N SER A 556 6.20 -25.05 9.44
CA SER A 556 5.88 -25.45 8.05
C SER A 556 4.35 -25.38 7.85
N LEU A 557 3.89 -24.55 6.90
CA LEU A 557 2.48 -24.51 6.49
C LEU A 557 2.09 -25.67 5.58
N GLU A 558 3.02 -26.17 4.75
CA GLU A 558 2.74 -27.21 3.76
C GLU A 558 2.23 -28.53 4.36
N THR A 559 2.54 -28.78 5.63
CA THR A 559 2.14 -30.02 6.34
C THR A 559 1.04 -29.83 7.40
N GLY A 560 0.62 -28.60 7.72
CA GLY A 560 -0.15 -28.28 8.93
C GLY A 560 -1.63 -27.95 8.76
N LEU A 561 -2.10 -27.74 7.53
CA LEU A 561 -3.50 -27.45 7.20
C LEU A 561 -4.01 -28.52 6.25
N THR A 562 -4.58 -29.60 6.78
CA THR A 562 -5.09 -30.70 5.93
C THR A 562 -6.58 -30.59 5.59
N SER A 563 -7.43 -29.89 6.37
CA SER A 563 -8.81 -29.55 5.98
C SER A 563 -9.54 -28.65 6.99
N LEU A 564 -10.46 -27.78 6.53
CA LEU A 564 -11.56 -27.25 7.37
C LEU A 564 -12.76 -28.18 7.24
N VAL A 565 -13.21 -28.83 8.31
CA VAL A 565 -14.37 -29.75 8.28
C VAL A 565 -15.57 -29.11 8.98
N PRO A 566 -16.70 -28.85 8.31
CA PRO A 566 -17.94 -28.48 8.99
C PRO A 566 -18.49 -29.70 9.72
N MET A 567 -19.01 -29.51 10.94
CA MET A 567 -19.53 -30.60 11.80
C MET A 567 -20.64 -31.45 11.15
N GLY A 568 -21.22 -31.03 10.03
CA GLY A 568 -22.21 -31.82 9.28
C GLY A 568 -21.69 -33.11 8.62
N LYS A 569 -20.36 -33.37 8.60
CA LYS A 569 -19.77 -34.60 8.07
C LYS A 569 -19.12 -35.52 9.12
N LEU A 570 -19.12 -35.15 10.40
CA LEU A 570 -18.86 -36.09 11.48
C LEU A 570 -20.18 -36.79 11.78
N ASP A 571 -20.15 -38.12 11.91
CA ASP A 571 -21.34 -38.92 12.23
C ASP A 571 -22.05 -38.29 13.43
N ARG A 572 -23.35 -37.97 13.27
CA ARG A 572 -24.18 -37.28 14.29
C ARG A 572 -24.19 -38.03 15.63
N SER A 573 -23.79 -39.29 15.63
CA SER A 573 -23.62 -40.13 16.83
C SER A 573 -22.42 -39.75 17.71
N SER A 574 -21.47 -38.94 17.23
CA SER A 574 -20.15 -38.75 17.87
C SER A 574 -19.96 -37.44 18.65
N VAL A 575 -20.90 -36.48 18.55
CA VAL A 575 -20.86 -35.23 19.32
C VAL A 575 -22.27 -34.83 19.74
N ASN A 576 -22.63 -35.04 21.01
CA ASN A 576 -23.86 -34.52 21.62
C ASN A 576 -23.69 -33.00 21.86
N MET A 577 -24.15 -32.17 20.94
CA MET A 577 -24.34 -30.73 21.16
C MET A 577 -25.75 -30.34 20.66
N GLU A 578 -26.55 -29.69 21.52
CA GLU A 578 -27.95 -29.35 21.25
C GLU A 578 -28.14 -28.06 20.40
N ALA A 579 -27.05 -27.43 19.93
CA ALA A 579 -27.11 -26.28 19.03
C ALA A 579 -26.12 -26.43 17.86
N PRO A 580 -26.39 -25.86 16.67
CA PRO A 580 -25.49 -25.96 15.53
C PRO A 580 -24.17 -25.24 15.84
N ALA A 581 -23.15 -25.99 16.23
CA ALA A 581 -21.80 -25.49 16.45
C ALA A 581 -20.91 -25.87 15.26
N TYR A 582 -20.14 -24.91 14.74
CA TYR A 582 -19.05 -25.23 13.82
C TYR A 582 -17.81 -25.60 14.64
N ALA A 583 -17.27 -26.80 14.40
CA ALA A 583 -16.01 -27.23 14.95
C ALA A 583 -14.92 -27.19 13.86
N TYR A 584 -13.80 -26.50 14.08
CA TYR A 584 -12.70 -26.47 13.09
C TYR A 584 -11.53 -27.31 13.59
N CYS A 585 -11.02 -28.21 12.75
CA CYS A 585 -9.89 -29.07 13.07
C CYS A 585 -8.66 -28.71 12.24
N LEU A 586 -7.56 -28.27 12.85
CA LEU A 586 -6.27 -28.12 12.16
C LEU A 586 -5.45 -29.39 12.39
N GLU A 587 -5.23 -30.20 11.35
CA GLU A 587 -4.53 -31.48 11.44
C GLU A 587 -3.18 -31.43 10.70
N LYS A 588 -2.13 -31.98 11.34
CA LYS A 588 -0.82 -32.24 10.70
C LYS A 588 -0.71 -33.73 10.36
N CYS A 589 -0.75 -34.07 9.08
CA CYS A 589 -0.40 -35.40 8.60
C CYS A 589 1.04 -35.38 8.09
N ARG A 590 1.92 -36.22 8.67
CA ARG A 590 3.18 -36.58 7.99
C ARG A 590 2.82 -37.66 6.97
N TYR A 591 3.11 -37.40 5.69
CA TYR A 591 2.94 -38.36 4.61
C TYR A 591 3.91 -39.53 4.81
N ASP A 592 3.42 -40.76 4.61
CA ASP A 592 4.20 -41.80 3.95
C ASP A 592 3.26 -42.58 3.03
N ASP A 593 3.75 -42.87 1.82
CA ASP A 593 3.04 -43.56 0.76
C ASP A 593 2.70 -45.00 1.18
N SER A 594 1.43 -45.28 1.46
CA SER A 594 0.78 -46.55 1.10
C SER A 594 -0.69 -46.56 1.56
N ASN A 595 -1.53 -47.09 0.67
CA ASN A 595 -2.95 -47.36 0.87
C ASN A 595 -3.29 -47.85 2.30
N SER A 596 -4.06 -47.07 3.05
CA SER A 596 -4.95 -47.61 4.07
C SER A 596 -6.10 -46.65 4.39
N SER A 597 -7.33 -47.15 4.22
CA SER A 597 -8.55 -46.55 4.72
C SER A 597 -8.58 -46.68 6.26
N GLY A 598 -8.13 -45.67 6.99
CA GLY A 598 -8.21 -45.63 8.45
C GLY A 598 -9.54 -45.04 8.94
N HIS A 599 -10.36 -45.84 9.62
CA HIS A 599 -11.50 -45.36 10.42
C HIS A 599 -10.99 -44.77 11.74
N ILE A 600 -11.49 -43.59 12.12
CA ILE A 600 -11.21 -42.97 13.44
C ILE A 600 -12.20 -43.55 14.45
N ARG A 601 -11.72 -44.32 15.44
CA ARG A 601 -12.50 -44.74 16.62
C ARG A 601 -11.88 -44.14 17.89
N GLY A 602 -12.69 -43.40 18.65
CA GLY A 602 -12.41 -42.99 20.03
C GLY A 602 -11.39 -41.86 20.20
N ALA A 603 -11.66 -40.92 21.12
CA ALA A 603 -10.72 -39.87 21.50
C ALA A 603 -10.66 -39.73 23.02
N THR A 604 -9.46 -39.73 23.60
CA THR A 604 -9.22 -39.44 25.02
C THR A 604 -8.67 -38.02 25.16
N VAL A 605 -9.37 -37.14 25.88
CA VAL A 605 -8.93 -35.74 26.12
C VAL A 605 -8.05 -35.72 27.37
N LYS A 606 -6.82 -35.22 27.25
CA LYS A 606 -5.89 -35.10 28.38
C LYS A 606 -5.81 -33.65 28.86
N ILE A 607 -6.59 -33.32 29.89
CA ILE A 607 -6.60 -31.98 30.51
C ILE A 607 -5.45 -31.92 31.53
N ARG A 608 -4.44 -31.08 31.30
CA ARG A 608 -3.40 -30.78 32.30
C ARG A 608 -3.85 -29.58 33.13
N GLY A 609 -4.09 -29.79 34.43
CA GLY A 609 -4.43 -28.72 35.37
C GLY A 609 -5.05 -29.15 36.71
N LEU A 610 -5.36 -30.44 36.91
CA LEU A 610 -6.10 -30.91 38.10
C LEU A 610 -5.27 -31.05 39.39
N THR A 611 -3.95 -30.87 39.35
CA THR A 611 -3.10 -31.06 40.54
C THR A 611 -3.18 -29.90 41.55
N MET A 612 -3.69 -28.73 41.15
CA MET A 612 -3.81 -27.56 42.03
C MET A 612 -5.08 -27.57 42.90
N LEU A 613 -6.11 -28.36 42.52
CA LEU A 613 -7.41 -28.37 43.21
C LEU A 613 -7.43 -29.21 44.49
N LYS A 614 -6.58 -30.23 44.63
CA LYS A 614 -6.53 -31.05 45.87
C LYS A 614 -5.85 -30.34 47.06
N LYS A 615 -5.00 -29.31 46.82
CA LYS A 615 -4.33 -28.55 47.88
C LYS A 615 -5.17 -27.38 48.42
N LEU A 616 -6.19 -26.93 47.69
CA LEU A 616 -6.98 -25.74 48.02
C LEU A 616 -8.35 -26.05 48.66
N ALA A 617 -8.76 -27.33 48.72
CA ALA A 617 -10.04 -27.75 49.30
C ALA A 617 -9.97 -28.10 50.82
N GLY A 618 -8.84 -27.88 51.49
CA GLY A 618 -8.80 -27.79 52.96
C GLY A 618 -9.21 -29.04 53.75
N THR A 619 -9.04 -30.25 53.22
CA THR A 619 -9.11 -31.47 54.03
C THR A 619 -7.70 -31.83 54.53
N SER A 620 -7.52 -31.85 55.85
CA SER A 620 -6.27 -32.23 56.49
C SER A 620 -5.92 -33.67 56.16
N VAL A 621 -4.74 -33.89 55.60
CA VAL A 621 -4.08 -35.20 55.71
C VAL A 621 -2.84 -34.98 56.57
N ASP A 622 -2.87 -35.63 57.72
CA ASP A 622 -1.83 -35.67 58.75
C ASP A 622 -0.47 -36.10 58.13
N PRO A 623 0.68 -35.47 58.44
CA PRO A 623 1.94 -35.70 57.72
C PRO A 623 2.66 -37.02 58.05
N SER A 624 2.04 -37.98 58.73
CA SER A 624 2.74 -39.12 59.31
C SER A 624 2.24 -40.48 58.82
N THR A 625 2.24 -40.73 57.51
CA THR A 625 2.37 -42.10 56.98
C THR A 625 2.97 -42.02 55.58
N GLY A 626 4.11 -42.69 55.42
CA GLY A 626 4.89 -42.67 54.19
C GLY A 626 4.38 -43.63 53.11
N MET A 627 4.99 -43.43 51.95
CA MET A 627 5.17 -44.35 50.81
C MET A 627 4.01 -44.64 49.84
N GLU A 628 4.36 -44.37 48.58
CA GLU A 628 4.19 -45.18 47.36
C GLU A 628 2.80 -45.37 46.72
N GLY A 629 2.76 -45.06 45.42
CA GLY A 629 2.08 -45.91 44.45
C GLY A 629 0.79 -45.38 43.82
N TYR A 630 0.81 -45.38 42.49
CA TYR A 630 -0.31 -45.53 41.55
C TYR A 630 -1.26 -44.34 41.33
N GLY A 631 -1.22 -43.83 40.09
CA GLY A 631 -2.27 -43.02 39.51
C GLY A 631 -3.52 -43.85 39.26
N GLU A 632 -4.65 -43.41 39.80
CA GLU A 632 -5.96 -43.92 39.42
C GLU A 632 -6.33 -43.39 38.03
N TYR A 633 -6.53 -44.32 37.10
CA TYR A 633 -7.15 -44.08 35.81
C TYR A 633 -8.64 -44.29 35.95
N VAL A 634 -9.46 -43.27 35.64
CA VAL A 634 -10.89 -43.48 35.44
C VAL A 634 -11.09 -43.86 33.97
N SER A 635 -11.35 -45.15 33.75
CA SER A 635 -11.85 -45.67 32.48
C SER A 635 -13.36 -45.43 32.42
N VAL A 636 -13.85 -44.79 31.36
CA VAL A 636 -15.29 -44.74 31.06
C VAL A 636 -15.49 -45.52 29.77
N ASP A 637 -16.17 -46.66 29.88
CA ASP A 637 -16.52 -47.48 28.72
C ASP A 637 -17.49 -46.74 27.79
N ASN A 638 -17.35 -47.04 26.50
CA ASN A 638 -18.06 -46.40 25.37
C ASN A 638 -19.54 -46.14 25.65
N GLY A 639 -19.86 -44.92 26.06
CA GLY A 639 -21.22 -44.45 26.28
C GLY A 639 -21.28 -42.92 26.20
N THR A 640 -22.29 -42.43 25.49
CA THR A 640 -22.61 -41.02 25.24
C THR A 640 -22.51 -40.14 26.50
N LEU A 641 -21.79 -39.02 26.41
CA LEU A 641 -21.79 -37.96 27.42
C LEU A 641 -23.20 -37.32 27.46
N ASN A 642 -23.87 -37.38 28.61
CA ASN A 642 -25.17 -36.75 28.85
C ASN A 642 -25.08 -35.68 29.97
N GLU A 643 -26.06 -34.77 30.00
CA GLU A 643 -26.10 -33.58 30.87
C GLU A 643 -25.93 -33.88 32.37
N GLU A 644 -26.39 -35.02 32.86
CA GLU A 644 -26.27 -35.38 34.28
C GLU A 644 -24.82 -35.51 34.75
N LYS A 645 -23.90 -35.90 33.85
CA LYS A 645 -22.46 -36.02 34.17
C LYS A 645 -21.68 -34.72 34.02
N MET A 646 -22.25 -33.69 33.38
CA MET A 646 -21.65 -32.34 33.24
C MET A 646 -22.02 -31.40 34.39
N ARG A 647 -23.15 -31.64 35.05
CA ARG A 647 -23.69 -30.79 36.13
C ARG A 647 -22.72 -30.55 37.31
N PRO A 648 -21.90 -31.51 37.78
CA PRO A 648 -20.97 -31.26 38.89
C PRO A 648 -19.84 -30.27 38.53
N LEU A 649 -19.31 -30.35 37.30
CA LEU A 649 -18.19 -29.52 36.82
C LEU A 649 -18.55 -28.04 36.66
N LEU A 650 -19.79 -27.75 36.30
CA LEU A 650 -20.31 -26.39 36.16
C LEU A 650 -20.63 -25.75 37.52
N THR A 651 -21.11 -26.54 38.49
CA THR A 651 -21.47 -26.09 39.84
C THR A 651 -20.24 -25.66 40.67
N ASP A 652 -19.11 -26.35 40.50
CA ASP A 652 -17.84 -26.01 41.19
C ASP A 652 -17.21 -24.70 40.68
N LEU A 653 -17.49 -24.31 39.43
CA LEU A 653 -17.00 -23.07 38.81
C LEU A 653 -17.78 -21.83 39.29
N ASP A 654 -19.08 -21.98 39.55
CA ASP A 654 -19.89 -20.89 40.11
C ASP A 654 -19.56 -20.63 41.60
N TYR A 655 -19.15 -21.68 42.34
CA TYR A 655 -18.64 -21.54 43.71
C TYR A 655 -17.30 -20.76 43.78
N LEU A 656 -16.42 -20.92 42.78
CA LEU A 656 -15.16 -20.18 42.66
C LEU A 656 -15.37 -18.70 42.34
N ARG A 657 -16.39 -18.34 41.54
CA ARG A 657 -16.75 -16.95 41.21
C ARG A 657 -17.27 -16.14 42.40
N ALA A 658 -17.92 -16.81 43.36
CA ALA A 658 -18.53 -16.14 44.51
C ALA A 658 -17.53 -15.77 45.63
N ARG A 659 -16.34 -16.40 45.66
CA ARG A 659 -15.43 -16.33 46.82
C ARG A 659 -14.15 -15.51 46.62
N GLU A 660 -13.64 -15.38 45.40
CA GLU A 660 -12.44 -14.56 45.12
C GLU A 660 -12.60 -13.75 43.82
N PRO A 661 -13.16 -12.53 43.87
CA PRO A 661 -13.41 -11.71 42.68
C PRO A 661 -12.13 -11.14 42.00
N SER A 662 -10.93 -11.50 42.48
CA SER A 662 -9.64 -10.95 42.03
C SER A 662 -8.65 -12.00 41.48
N LYS A 663 -9.10 -13.21 41.13
CA LYS A 663 -8.27 -14.19 40.38
C LYS A 663 -8.89 -14.55 39.04
N GLU A 664 -8.18 -14.22 37.96
CA GLU A 664 -8.60 -14.47 36.58
C GLU A 664 -8.46 -15.96 36.19
N VAL A 665 -9.57 -16.55 35.72
CA VAL A 665 -9.56 -17.64 34.76
C VAL A 665 -9.76 -16.99 33.38
N ILE A 666 -8.77 -17.07 32.50
CA ILE A 666 -8.79 -16.35 31.22
C ILE A 666 -9.82 -16.99 30.28
N ILE A 667 -10.99 -16.38 30.24
CA ILE A 667 -12.01 -16.48 29.19
C ILE A 667 -12.02 -15.10 28.53
N TRP A 668 -11.64 -14.99 27.25
CA TRP A 668 -11.65 -13.69 26.56
C TRP A 668 -12.95 -13.49 25.80
N GLY A 669 -13.63 -12.39 26.11
CA GLY A 669 -14.79 -11.87 25.38
C GLY A 669 -15.25 -10.57 26.01
N ASN A 670 -15.31 -9.50 25.23
CA ASN A 670 -16.11 -8.33 25.57
C ASN A 670 -17.21 -8.22 24.50
N GLY A 671 -18.46 -8.51 24.89
CA GLY A 671 -19.63 -8.47 24.02
C GLY A 671 -20.05 -9.80 23.40
N LYS A 672 -20.89 -10.55 24.12
CA LYS A 672 -21.89 -11.54 23.62
C LYS A 672 -21.49 -12.70 22.67
N LYS A 673 -20.22 -13.04 22.42
CA LYS A 673 -19.85 -14.32 21.75
C LYS A 673 -18.70 -15.03 22.48
N ARG A 674 -18.83 -16.35 22.70
CA ARG A 674 -17.88 -17.20 23.46
C ARG A 674 -17.17 -18.16 22.50
N VAL A 675 -15.84 -18.30 22.58
CA VAL A 675 -15.06 -19.32 21.83
C VAL A 675 -14.37 -20.24 22.84
N ILE A 676 -14.43 -21.56 22.63
CA ILE A 676 -13.71 -22.55 23.45
C ILE A 676 -12.58 -23.15 22.61
N MET A 677 -11.35 -23.11 23.14
CA MET A 677 -10.17 -23.74 22.55
C MET A 677 -9.84 -25.05 23.27
N LEU A 678 -9.76 -26.16 22.53
CA LEU A 678 -9.28 -27.45 23.06
C LEU A 678 -8.07 -27.92 22.24
N GLY A 679 -6.93 -28.08 22.91
CA GLY A 679 -5.73 -28.67 22.31
C GLY A 679 -5.63 -30.16 22.64
N GLN A 680 -5.54 -31.03 21.62
CA GLN A 680 -5.47 -32.49 21.82
C GLN A 680 -4.27 -33.11 21.09
N LYS A 681 -3.52 -33.97 21.78
CA LYS A 681 -2.42 -34.78 21.21
C LYS A 681 -2.91 -36.22 21.04
N PHE A 682 -2.80 -36.77 19.83
CA PHE A 682 -3.12 -38.17 19.57
C PHE A 682 -1.84 -39.01 19.50
N ARG A 683 -1.91 -40.23 20.05
CA ARG A 683 -0.94 -41.32 19.79
C ARG A 683 -1.71 -42.38 19.00
N ASP A 684 -1.15 -42.85 17.89
CA ASP A 684 -1.60 -44.10 17.27
C ASP A 684 -1.04 -45.26 18.10
N ASP A 685 -1.85 -46.30 18.32
CA ASP A 685 -1.49 -47.47 19.14
C ASP A 685 -0.66 -48.53 18.39
N THR A 686 0.08 -48.13 17.36
CA THR A 686 1.20 -48.91 16.85
C THR A 686 2.49 -48.23 17.31
N GLU A 687 3.36 -48.97 18.01
CA GLU A 687 4.55 -48.44 18.72
C GLU A 687 5.58 -47.70 17.83
N SER A 688 5.34 -47.56 16.52
CA SER A 688 6.20 -46.85 15.57
C SER A 688 5.48 -45.81 14.67
N GLY A 689 4.19 -45.51 14.87
CA GLY A 689 3.45 -44.55 14.03
C GLY A 689 3.68 -43.05 14.35
N PRO A 690 3.51 -42.12 13.38
CA PRO A 690 3.73 -40.69 13.59
C PRO A 690 2.67 -40.05 14.50
N LYS A 691 3.11 -39.22 15.46
CA LYS A 691 2.23 -38.43 16.35
C LYS A 691 1.44 -37.38 15.55
N LYS A 692 0.10 -37.47 15.57
CA LYS A 692 -0.80 -36.43 15.03
C LYS A 692 -1.19 -35.42 16.12
N GLN A 693 -1.17 -34.13 15.80
CA GLN A 693 -1.73 -33.06 16.65
C GLN A 693 -2.94 -32.47 15.93
N LYS A 694 -4.04 -32.31 16.67
CA LYS A 694 -5.26 -31.66 16.19
C LYS A 694 -5.62 -30.52 17.14
N LEU A 695 -5.82 -29.33 16.59
CA LEU A 695 -6.48 -28.24 17.30
C LEU A 695 -7.97 -28.26 16.97
N LEU A 696 -8.83 -28.25 17.98
CA LEU A 696 -10.28 -28.17 17.80
C LEU A 696 -10.79 -26.80 18.29
N TYR A 697 -11.42 -26.05 17.40
CA TYR A 697 -12.15 -24.82 17.75
C TYR A 697 -13.63 -25.14 17.85
N LEU A 698 -14.30 -24.76 18.94
CA LEU A 698 -15.76 -24.91 19.08
C LEU A 698 -16.41 -23.54 19.15
N ILE A 699 -17.38 -23.28 18.25
CA ILE A 699 -18.13 -22.03 18.19
C ILE A 699 -19.62 -22.31 18.43
N PRO A 700 -20.24 -21.79 19.50
CA PRO A 700 -21.68 -21.81 19.66
C PRO A 700 -22.35 -20.74 18.79
N TYR A 701 -23.46 -21.10 18.14
CA TYR A 701 -24.36 -20.19 17.44
C TYR A 701 -24.99 -19.19 18.42
N PRO A 702 -25.18 -17.91 18.06
CA PRO A 702 -26.09 -17.05 18.80
C PRO A 702 -27.52 -17.46 18.45
N GLU A 703 -28.28 -17.95 19.43
CA GLU A 703 -29.73 -18.14 19.29
C GLU A 703 -30.36 -16.82 18.84
N THR A 704 -31.03 -16.86 17.68
CA THR A 704 -32.10 -15.93 17.34
C THR A 704 -33.23 -16.13 18.35
N SER A 705 -33.65 -15.07 19.03
CA SER A 705 -35.04 -14.99 19.50
C SER A 705 -35.95 -14.81 18.30
#